data_AF-A0A2K1E418-F1
#
_entry.id   AF-A0A2K1E418-F1
#
_cell.length_a   1.000
_cell.length_b   1.000
_cell.length_c   1.000
_cell.angle_alpha   90.00
_cell.angle_beta   90.00
_cell.angle_gamma   90.00
#
_symmetry.space_group_name_H-M   'P 1'
#
loop_
_entity.id
_entity.type
_entity.pdbx_description
1 polymer ?
#
loop_
_entity_poly.entity_id
_entity_poly.type
_entity_poly.pdbx_seq_one_letter_code
_entity_poly.pdbx_strand_id
1 'polypeptide(L)'
;MKLFRLLLLFITLQVSAQQGGMWIPSLLEGMNENEMKALGSKLTAEDIYSVNQSSLKDAIGHFNGGCTSEVISPKGLVLTNHHCGFSQIQSHSSLENDYLKDGFWAMSLEEELPNEGLYIEFIVRIEDVTSQVLAGVTDTMTEKEKQSAIDKNSNSLQAQVQKEAWQDTKVKSFYKGNQYFLFVTERFEDIRLVGAPPSSIGKFGSDTDNWVFPRHTGDFSMFRIYADKDNRPAKFSEDNVPYKPKHYLPVSLDGVEEGDFTMVFGFPGRTDEYLPAVAIEHITKDYNPSNIAIREAALKVIDARMKANDEVRIKYASKQARIANAWKKWIGENLGIQKSNAVAERQEFEATFTKALKEKGLEDKYGHILPEFDKLYKDFADVNIRRRNFIEVFLVTNELMQMTFRAYQVEQSLKQSSDNLEKNRDYITNLLKGIHKNYDVQVDKGVFEAVMPLYSKNNIDPTIYDKTAFTNLDSALKLFDGSAEDVINNLNNDAAYIYAKPIIEEFYTSINPEFEQKNEPITALQTEYMTALMKALPNARYFPDANSTLRVTYGQVRGYHPRDAVYYQPVSHLEGVIEKYVPGDYEFDVPQKLIDLYEAKDYGQYADANGKVPVCFLGTNHTTGGNSGSPAIDAHGNLVGLNFDRVWEGTMSDMNYDPEICRNIMVDLRYVLFIVDKYAGAKHLIEEMDLVHPKK
;
A
#
# COMPACT_ATOMS: atom_id res chain seq x y z
N MET A 1 -6.60 55.07 -9.30
CA MET A 1 -7.27 53.77 -9.50
C MET A 1 -6.58 52.80 -10.45
N LYS A 2 -5.43 53.12 -11.09
CA LYS A 2 -4.66 52.15 -11.90
C LYS A 2 -3.48 51.48 -11.17
N LEU A 3 -2.96 52.07 -10.09
CA LEU A 3 -1.90 51.45 -9.28
C LEU A 3 -2.42 50.35 -8.32
N PHE A 4 -3.69 50.38 -7.94
CA PHE A 4 -4.26 49.41 -7.00
C PHE A 4 -4.56 48.04 -7.63
N ARG A 5 -4.64 47.96 -8.97
CA ARG A 5 -4.80 46.69 -9.69
C ARG A 5 -3.46 45.99 -9.98
N LEU A 6 -2.34 46.71 -9.96
CA LEU A 6 -1.02 46.11 -10.15
C LEU A 6 -0.48 45.47 -8.86
N LEU A 7 -0.93 45.93 -7.68
CA LEU A 7 -0.54 45.35 -6.39
C LEU A 7 -1.24 44.01 -6.08
N LEU A 8 -2.39 43.74 -6.70
CA LEU A 8 -3.09 42.44 -6.59
C LEU A 8 -2.44 41.33 -7.43
N LEU A 9 -1.54 41.67 -8.37
CA LEU A 9 -0.80 40.69 -9.17
C LEU A 9 0.51 40.22 -8.51
N PHE A 10 0.93 40.84 -7.40
CA PHE A 10 2.18 40.51 -6.69
C PHE A 10 1.94 39.93 -5.27
N ILE A 11 0.69 39.66 -4.90
CA ILE A 11 0.32 38.91 -3.67
C ILE A 11 -0.37 37.59 -4.06
N THR A 12 0.01 36.98 -5.18
CA THR A 12 0.00 35.52 -5.25
C THR A 12 1.30 35.08 -4.60
N LEU A 13 1.33 35.06 -3.26
CA LEU A 13 2.25 34.14 -2.58
C LEU A 13 2.06 32.80 -3.27
N GLN A 14 3.14 32.21 -3.77
CA GLN A 14 3.08 30.86 -4.33
C GLN A 14 2.72 29.90 -3.18
N VAL A 15 1.41 29.77 -2.91
CA VAL A 15 0.86 28.74 -2.02
C VAL A 15 1.13 27.34 -2.60
N SER A 16 1.57 27.26 -3.86
CA SER A 16 2.06 26.03 -4.51
C SER A 16 3.19 25.35 -3.73
N ALA A 17 4.03 26.11 -3.01
CA ALA A 17 5.15 25.55 -2.24
C ALA A 17 4.73 24.85 -0.93
N GLN A 18 3.44 24.81 -0.59
CA GLN A 18 2.91 24.32 0.69
C GLN A 18 1.99 23.10 0.58
N GLN A 19 1.99 22.36 -0.53
CA GLN A 19 1.19 21.13 -0.66
C GLN A 19 2.04 19.87 -0.45
N GLY A 20 1.41 18.81 0.06
CA GLY A 20 2.05 17.56 0.44
C GLY A 20 1.90 17.23 1.94
N GLY A 21 2.33 16.02 2.32
CA GLY A 21 2.43 15.58 3.72
C GLY A 21 1.34 14.60 4.15
N MET A 22 1.70 13.72 5.09
CA MET A 22 0.83 12.67 5.65
C MET A 22 0.75 12.82 7.17
N TRP A 23 -0.28 13.53 7.62
CA TRP A 23 -0.42 14.07 8.97
C TRP A 23 -1.07 13.10 9.95
N ILE A 24 -0.63 13.12 11.21
CA ILE A 24 -1.28 12.34 12.28
C ILE A 24 -2.64 13.01 12.57
N PRO A 25 -3.78 12.31 12.50
CA PRO A 25 -5.11 12.93 12.56
C PRO A 25 -5.40 13.65 13.88
N SER A 26 -4.83 13.17 14.99
CA SER A 26 -4.97 13.79 16.30
C SER A 26 -4.16 15.07 16.49
N LEU A 27 -3.33 15.47 15.51
CA LEU A 27 -2.43 16.63 15.57
C LEU A 27 -2.75 17.69 14.50
N LEU A 28 -3.99 17.72 13.99
CA LEU A 28 -4.38 18.63 12.90
C LEU A 28 -4.63 20.08 13.36
N GLU A 29 -4.86 20.32 14.66
CA GLU A 29 -5.10 21.65 15.19
C GLU A 29 -3.92 22.60 14.91
N GLY A 30 -4.20 23.84 14.52
CA GLY A 30 -3.18 24.83 14.22
C GLY A 30 -2.81 24.89 12.73
N MET A 31 -1.57 24.54 12.38
CA MET A 31 -1.05 24.71 11.02
C MET A 31 -1.90 23.97 9.98
N ASN A 32 -2.19 22.69 10.21
CA ASN A 32 -2.90 21.86 9.22
C ASN A 32 -4.35 22.31 9.03
N GLU A 33 -5.08 22.56 10.12
CA GLU A 33 -6.45 23.07 10.04
C GLU A 33 -6.53 24.45 9.34
N ASN A 34 -5.57 25.34 9.60
CA ASN A 34 -5.51 26.63 8.91
C ASN A 34 -5.24 26.47 7.41
N GLU A 35 -4.33 25.57 7.02
CA GLU A 35 -4.08 25.24 5.61
C GLU A 35 -5.32 24.63 4.94
N MET A 36 -5.98 23.65 5.58
CA MET A 36 -7.20 23.03 5.07
C MET A 36 -8.30 24.06 4.85
N LYS A 37 -8.54 24.96 5.82
CA LYS A 37 -9.53 26.05 5.68
C LYS A 37 -9.16 27.02 4.56
N ALA A 38 -7.89 27.35 4.39
CA ALA A 38 -7.41 28.19 3.30
C ALA A 38 -7.61 27.55 1.92
N LEU A 39 -7.56 26.22 1.85
CA LEU A 39 -7.87 25.43 0.64
C LEU A 39 -9.36 25.20 0.41
N GLY A 40 -10.24 25.65 1.32
CA GLY A 40 -11.69 25.63 1.16
C GLY A 40 -12.45 24.71 2.12
N SER A 41 -11.76 23.94 2.96
CA SER A 41 -12.40 23.06 3.94
C SER A 41 -13.34 23.81 4.89
N LYS A 42 -14.47 23.19 5.22
CA LYS A 42 -15.39 23.60 6.29
C LYS A 42 -15.28 22.73 7.53
N LEU A 43 -14.48 21.66 7.46
CA LEU A 43 -14.21 20.75 8.58
C LEU A 43 -13.27 21.40 9.58
N THR A 44 -13.53 21.11 10.85
CA THR A 44 -12.61 21.36 11.96
C THR A 44 -11.72 20.14 12.20
N ALA A 45 -10.65 20.30 13.00
CA ALA A 45 -9.84 19.16 13.42
C ALA A 45 -10.67 18.11 14.19
N GLU A 46 -11.67 18.54 14.98
CA GLU A 46 -12.53 17.66 15.77
C GLU A 46 -13.51 16.85 14.90
N ASP A 47 -13.99 17.40 13.78
CA ASP A 47 -14.81 16.65 12.82
C ASP A 47 -14.02 15.48 12.21
N ILE A 48 -12.72 15.66 12.03
CA ILE A 48 -11.82 14.66 11.42
C ILE A 48 -11.40 13.60 12.45
N TYR A 49 -11.04 14.03 13.65
CA TYR A 49 -10.61 13.16 14.74
C TYR A 49 -11.10 13.68 16.09
N SER A 50 -11.91 12.88 16.78
CA SER A 50 -12.28 13.09 18.18
C SER A 50 -12.25 11.78 18.96
N VAL A 51 -11.90 11.87 20.24
CA VAL A 51 -12.03 10.75 21.21
C VAL A 51 -13.30 10.86 22.05
N ASN A 52 -13.95 12.03 22.06
CA ASN A 52 -15.11 12.33 22.91
C ASN A 52 -16.44 12.08 22.21
N GLN A 53 -16.45 12.19 20.88
CA GLN A 53 -17.62 11.99 20.02
C GLN A 53 -17.21 11.27 18.73
N SER A 54 -18.20 10.84 17.93
CA SER A 54 -17.90 10.27 16.61
C SER A 54 -17.28 11.31 15.69
N SER A 55 -16.38 10.85 14.82
CA SER A 55 -15.68 11.68 13.83
C SER A 55 -15.40 10.87 12.57
N LEU A 56 -14.88 11.50 11.51
CA LEU A 56 -14.58 10.83 10.24
C LEU A 56 -13.70 9.59 10.43
N LYS A 57 -12.78 9.58 11.41
CA LYS A 57 -11.91 8.43 11.71
C LYS A 57 -12.68 7.12 11.90
N ASP A 58 -13.91 7.18 12.44
CA ASP A 58 -14.69 6.00 12.81
C ASP A 58 -15.29 5.30 11.58
N ALA A 59 -15.26 5.95 10.42
CA ALA A 59 -15.61 5.34 9.14
C ALA A 59 -14.39 4.78 8.39
N ILE A 60 -13.15 5.04 8.83
CA ILE A 60 -11.93 4.66 8.10
C ILE A 60 -11.28 3.43 8.71
N GLY A 61 -11.27 2.34 7.97
CA GLY A 61 -10.72 1.04 8.37
C GLY A 61 -9.43 0.67 7.66
N HIS A 62 -8.52 0.00 8.36
CA HIS A 62 -7.33 -0.60 7.78
C HIS A 62 -7.73 -1.96 7.19
N PHE A 63 -7.82 -2.02 5.86
CA PHE A 63 -8.26 -3.21 5.15
C PHE A 63 -7.10 -4.20 4.99
N ASN A 64 -7.21 -5.33 5.68
CA ASN A 64 -6.26 -6.44 5.67
C ASN A 64 -4.79 -6.07 5.99
N GLY A 65 -4.55 -4.92 6.62
CA GLY A 65 -3.21 -4.43 6.99
C GLY A 65 -2.36 -3.87 5.85
N GLY A 66 -2.92 -3.69 4.65
CA GLY A 66 -2.18 -3.21 3.47
C GLY A 66 -2.95 -2.25 2.56
N CYS A 67 -4.24 -2.05 2.78
CA CYS A 67 -5.10 -1.10 2.08
C CYS A 67 -5.92 -0.28 3.09
N THR A 68 -6.61 0.73 2.60
CA THR A 68 -7.64 1.47 3.33
C THR A 68 -9.03 1.02 2.85
N SER A 69 -10.02 1.24 3.69
CA SER A 69 -11.43 1.12 3.33
C SER A 69 -12.28 2.11 4.11
N GLU A 70 -13.47 2.43 3.60
CA GLU A 70 -14.41 3.35 4.22
C GLU A 70 -15.81 2.76 4.38
N VAL A 71 -16.45 3.03 5.51
CA VAL A 71 -17.84 2.65 5.76
C VAL A 71 -18.78 3.69 5.13
N ILE A 72 -19.69 3.24 4.27
CA ILE A 72 -20.57 4.09 3.45
C ILE A 72 -22.06 3.84 3.72
N SER A 73 -22.39 3.06 4.75
CA SER A 73 -23.77 2.80 5.15
C SER A 73 -23.92 2.57 6.66
N PRO A 74 -25.12 2.73 7.22
CA PRO A 74 -25.41 2.41 8.61
C PRO A 74 -25.45 0.90 8.92
N LYS A 75 -25.24 0.03 7.93
CA LYS A 75 -25.18 -1.44 8.08
C LYS A 75 -23.81 -2.00 7.69
N GLY A 76 -22.75 -1.20 7.83
CA GLY A 76 -21.38 -1.67 7.70
C GLY A 76 -20.97 -2.03 6.28
N LEU A 77 -21.66 -1.50 5.26
CA LEU A 77 -21.20 -1.58 3.88
C LEU A 77 -19.91 -0.78 3.75
N VAL A 78 -18.90 -1.41 3.16
CA VAL A 78 -17.55 -0.89 3.03
C VAL A 78 -17.17 -0.80 1.57
N LEU A 79 -16.54 0.32 1.19
CA LEU A 79 -15.90 0.52 -0.09
C LEU A 79 -14.38 0.39 0.05
N THR A 80 -13.74 -0.26 -0.91
CA THR A 80 -12.28 -0.26 -1.09
C THR A 80 -11.97 -0.46 -2.58
N ASN A 81 -10.70 -0.53 -2.97
CA ASN A 81 -10.34 -0.77 -4.37
C ASN A 81 -10.62 -2.21 -4.81
N HIS A 82 -10.86 -2.39 -6.11
CA HIS A 82 -10.94 -3.71 -6.74
C HIS A 82 -9.62 -4.47 -6.52
N HIS A 83 -8.48 -3.79 -6.67
CA HIS A 83 -7.18 -4.41 -6.45
C HIS A 83 -6.90 -4.77 -4.97
N CYS A 84 -7.56 -4.11 -4.00
CA CYS A 84 -7.49 -4.46 -2.58
C CYS A 84 -8.31 -5.71 -2.26
N GLY A 85 -9.52 -5.83 -2.84
CA GLY A 85 -10.36 -7.03 -2.76
C GLY A 85 -9.93 -8.18 -3.69
N PHE A 86 -8.92 -7.97 -4.54
CA PHE A 86 -8.59 -8.86 -5.65
C PHE A 86 -8.21 -10.27 -5.22
N SER A 87 -7.50 -10.43 -4.09
CA SER A 87 -7.20 -11.75 -3.55
C SER A 87 -8.45 -12.51 -3.14
N GLN A 88 -9.46 -11.83 -2.60
CA GLN A 88 -10.72 -12.42 -2.21
C GLN A 88 -11.56 -12.79 -3.43
N ILE A 89 -11.67 -11.88 -4.41
CA ILE A 89 -12.35 -12.14 -5.69
C ILE A 89 -11.71 -13.35 -6.39
N GLN A 90 -10.38 -13.40 -6.48
CA GLN A 90 -9.65 -14.55 -7.02
C GLN A 90 -9.93 -15.82 -6.22
N SER A 91 -9.95 -15.75 -4.88
CA SER A 91 -10.10 -16.93 -4.03
C SER A 91 -11.46 -17.63 -4.18
N HIS A 92 -12.49 -16.87 -4.56
CA HIS A 92 -13.84 -17.35 -4.86
C HIS A 92 -14.06 -17.66 -6.34
N SER A 93 -13.12 -17.29 -7.22
CA SER A 93 -13.23 -17.53 -8.65
C SER A 93 -12.85 -18.96 -9.02
N SER A 94 -13.53 -19.50 -10.02
CA SER A 94 -13.24 -20.80 -10.63
C SER A 94 -13.50 -20.74 -12.14
N LEU A 95 -13.29 -21.84 -12.85
CA LEU A 95 -13.68 -21.94 -14.27
C LEU A 95 -15.20 -21.91 -14.47
N GLU A 96 -15.98 -22.30 -13.45
CA GLU A 96 -17.44 -22.28 -13.49
C GLU A 96 -18.00 -20.90 -13.12
N ASN A 97 -17.43 -20.27 -12.09
CA ASN A 97 -17.82 -18.95 -11.60
C ASN A 97 -16.58 -18.04 -11.61
N ASP A 98 -16.29 -17.40 -12.75
CA ASP A 98 -15.10 -16.54 -12.89
C ASP A 98 -15.42 -15.09 -12.48
N TYR A 99 -15.48 -14.85 -11.17
CA TYR A 99 -15.76 -13.50 -10.63
C TYR A 99 -14.70 -12.46 -11.02
N LEU A 100 -13.47 -12.87 -11.35
CA LEU A 100 -12.48 -11.96 -11.91
C LEU A 100 -12.93 -11.44 -13.28
N LYS A 101 -13.46 -12.32 -14.13
CA LYS A 101 -13.90 -11.96 -15.48
C LYS A 101 -15.28 -11.29 -15.49
N ASP A 102 -16.22 -11.83 -14.75
CA ASP A 102 -17.65 -11.48 -14.87
C ASP A 102 -18.11 -10.48 -13.79
N GLY A 103 -17.30 -10.29 -12.75
CA GLY A 103 -17.69 -9.57 -11.54
C GLY A 103 -18.57 -10.41 -10.61
N PHE A 104 -18.97 -9.82 -9.50
CA PHE A 104 -19.82 -10.46 -8.49
C PHE A 104 -20.74 -9.43 -7.85
N TRP A 105 -22.00 -9.78 -7.56
CA TRP A 105 -22.96 -8.89 -6.89
C TRP A 105 -23.95 -9.70 -6.06
N ALA A 106 -23.83 -9.62 -4.74
CA ALA A 106 -24.80 -10.21 -3.81
C ALA A 106 -26.10 -9.40 -3.84
N MET A 107 -27.21 -10.04 -4.18
CA MET A 107 -28.54 -9.42 -4.25
C MET A 107 -29.28 -9.45 -2.90
N SER A 108 -28.70 -10.13 -1.90
CA SER A 108 -29.19 -10.25 -0.53
C SER A 108 -28.02 -10.42 0.45
N LEU A 109 -28.27 -10.27 1.77
CA LEU A 109 -27.24 -10.45 2.80
C LEU A 109 -26.73 -11.90 2.87
N GLU A 110 -27.58 -12.85 2.51
CA GLU A 110 -27.30 -14.28 2.52
C GLU A 110 -26.39 -14.70 1.36
N GLU A 111 -26.34 -13.90 0.29
CA GLU A 111 -25.47 -14.12 -0.88
C GLU A 111 -24.05 -13.58 -0.69
N GLU A 112 -23.80 -12.77 0.35
CA GLU A 112 -22.48 -12.19 0.60
C GLU A 112 -21.45 -13.26 0.99
N LEU A 113 -20.30 -13.30 0.29
CA LEU A 113 -19.34 -14.40 0.41
C LEU A 113 -18.37 -14.19 1.59
N PRO A 114 -18.31 -15.11 2.58
CA PRO A 114 -17.35 -15.01 3.69
C PRO A 114 -15.90 -15.10 3.21
N ASN A 115 -15.00 -14.33 3.84
CA ASN A 115 -13.58 -14.34 3.50
C ASN A 115 -12.73 -14.73 4.72
N GLU A 116 -12.24 -15.97 4.73
CA GLU A 116 -11.37 -16.46 5.80
C GLU A 116 -10.07 -15.65 5.87
N GLY A 117 -9.74 -15.18 7.08
CA GLY A 117 -8.50 -14.44 7.36
C GLY A 117 -8.51 -12.97 6.93
N LEU A 118 -9.55 -12.50 6.22
CA LEU A 118 -9.73 -11.08 5.95
C LEU A 118 -10.18 -10.35 7.24
N TYR A 119 -9.66 -9.15 7.46
CA TYR A 119 -10.07 -8.31 8.58
C TYR A 119 -10.09 -6.83 8.20
N ILE A 120 -10.86 -6.04 8.96
CA ILE A 120 -10.83 -4.58 8.94
C ILE A 120 -10.55 -4.10 10.37
N GLU A 121 -9.56 -3.23 10.54
CA GLU A 121 -9.17 -2.69 11.83
C GLU A 121 -9.41 -1.17 11.92
N PHE A 122 -10.15 -0.74 12.94
CA PHE A 122 -10.47 0.67 13.19
C PHE A 122 -9.62 1.25 14.31
N ILE A 123 -9.32 2.56 14.22
CA ILE A 123 -8.61 3.30 15.27
C ILE A 123 -9.60 3.90 16.26
N VAL A 124 -9.56 3.41 17.50
CA VAL A 124 -10.36 3.94 18.62
C VAL A 124 -9.77 5.25 19.12
N ARG A 125 -8.48 5.27 19.43
CA ARG A 125 -7.75 6.47 19.87
C ARG A 125 -6.24 6.36 19.67
N ILE A 126 -5.56 7.49 19.73
CA ILE A 126 -4.13 7.71 19.48
C ILE A 126 -3.59 8.53 20.66
N GLU A 127 -2.53 8.04 21.30
CA GLU A 127 -1.91 8.68 22.47
C GLU A 127 -0.41 8.88 22.20
N ASP A 128 0.12 10.08 22.45
CA ASP A 128 1.57 10.30 22.48
C ASP A 128 2.11 9.66 23.78
N VAL A 129 3.01 8.69 23.60
CA VAL A 129 3.61 7.92 24.69
C VAL A 129 5.13 7.99 24.65
N THR A 130 5.67 9.00 23.95
CA THR A 130 7.11 9.15 23.69
C THR A 130 7.93 9.16 24.98
N SER A 131 7.51 9.93 25.99
CA SER A 131 8.23 10.01 27.27
C SER A 131 8.24 8.68 28.03
N GLN A 132 7.15 7.91 27.97
CA GLN A 132 7.02 6.61 28.63
C GLN A 132 7.86 5.55 27.91
N VAL A 133 7.85 5.56 26.58
CA VAL A 133 8.61 4.59 25.77
C VAL A 133 10.12 4.85 25.86
N LEU A 134 10.54 6.11 25.82
CA LEU A 134 11.97 6.50 25.91
C LEU A 134 12.49 6.59 27.36
N ALA A 135 11.69 6.23 28.36
CA ALA A 135 12.11 6.28 29.76
C ALA A 135 13.34 5.40 30.01
N GLY A 136 14.44 6.02 30.47
CA GLY A 136 15.70 5.34 30.75
C GLY A 136 16.56 5.02 29.52
N VAL A 137 16.12 5.38 28.32
CA VAL A 137 16.93 5.30 27.09
C VAL A 137 17.94 6.45 27.10
N THR A 138 19.22 6.15 26.90
CA THR A 138 20.31 7.15 26.96
C THR A 138 21.25 7.04 25.77
N ASP A 139 21.93 8.14 25.43
CA ASP A 139 22.90 8.19 24.33
C ASP A 139 24.12 7.27 24.54
N THR A 140 24.37 6.82 25.77
CA THR A 140 25.48 5.91 26.10
C THR A 140 25.17 4.43 25.89
N MET A 141 23.91 4.08 25.65
CA MET A 141 23.50 2.70 25.37
C MET A 141 23.85 2.32 23.93
N THR A 142 24.17 1.05 23.71
CA THR A 142 24.20 0.47 22.35
C THR A 142 22.81 0.47 21.73
N GLU A 143 22.71 0.44 20.40
CA GLU A 143 21.40 0.45 19.71
C GLU A 143 20.54 -0.77 20.10
N LYS A 144 21.18 -1.93 20.29
CA LYS A 144 20.49 -3.13 20.81
C LYS A 144 19.93 -2.93 22.22
N GLU A 145 20.66 -2.27 23.11
CA GLU A 145 20.17 -1.95 24.46
C GLU A 145 19.04 -0.93 24.42
N LYS A 146 19.15 0.12 23.58
CA LYS A 146 18.08 1.10 23.37
C LYS A 146 16.81 0.42 22.90
N GLN A 147 16.89 -0.40 21.85
CA GLN A 147 15.74 -1.12 21.31
C GLN A 147 15.13 -2.06 22.36
N SER A 148 15.95 -2.80 23.11
CA SER A 148 15.46 -3.68 24.18
C SER A 148 14.72 -2.91 25.29
N ALA A 149 15.22 -1.73 25.69
CA ALA A 149 14.55 -0.86 26.65
C ALA A 149 13.22 -0.31 26.09
N ILE A 150 13.22 0.16 24.84
CA ILE A 150 12.04 0.63 24.12
C ILE A 150 10.97 -0.47 24.04
N ASP A 151 11.35 -1.69 23.68
CA ASP A 151 10.43 -2.83 23.58
C ASP A 151 9.84 -3.18 24.94
N LYS A 152 10.69 -3.23 25.99
CA LYS A 152 10.25 -3.48 27.36
C LYS A 152 9.25 -2.42 27.83
N ASN A 153 9.55 -1.14 27.63
CA ASN A 153 8.69 -0.03 28.03
C ASN A 153 7.36 -0.06 27.26
N SER A 154 7.42 -0.28 25.94
CA SER A 154 6.25 -0.38 25.06
C SER A 154 5.34 -1.54 25.45
N ASN A 155 5.91 -2.71 25.76
CA ASN A 155 5.15 -3.88 26.20
C ASN A 155 4.51 -3.66 27.58
N SER A 156 5.25 -3.05 28.51
CA SER A 156 4.71 -2.71 29.83
C SER A 156 3.54 -1.73 29.73
N LEU A 157 3.65 -0.72 28.86
CA LEU A 157 2.61 0.27 28.65
C LEU A 157 1.34 -0.35 28.02
N GLN A 158 1.51 -1.15 26.98
CA GLN A 158 0.39 -1.86 26.32
C GLN A 158 -0.34 -2.82 27.27
N ALA A 159 0.34 -3.39 28.27
CA ALA A 159 -0.30 -4.24 29.27
C ALA A 159 -1.14 -3.46 30.31
N GLN A 160 -0.92 -2.15 30.47
CA GLN A 160 -1.55 -1.31 31.50
C GLN A 160 -2.62 -0.35 30.95
N VAL A 161 -2.59 -0.10 29.64
CA VAL A 161 -3.51 0.82 28.98
C VAL A 161 -4.97 0.37 29.13
N GLN A 162 -5.84 1.30 29.50
CA GLN A 162 -7.27 1.02 29.66
C GLN A 162 -7.91 0.82 28.28
N LYS A 163 -8.56 -0.32 28.07
CA LYS A 163 -9.25 -0.67 26.82
C LYS A 163 -10.36 -1.67 27.10
N GLU A 164 -11.30 -1.77 26.18
CA GLU A 164 -12.33 -2.80 26.22
C GLU A 164 -11.75 -4.19 25.95
N ALA A 165 -12.46 -5.24 26.38
CA ALA A 165 -11.97 -6.62 26.26
C ALA A 165 -11.76 -7.08 24.80
N TRP A 166 -12.49 -6.49 23.84
CA TRP A 166 -12.41 -6.78 22.40
C TRP A 166 -11.48 -5.83 21.63
N GLN A 167 -10.84 -4.89 22.32
CA GLN A 167 -9.90 -3.94 21.72
C GLN A 167 -8.48 -4.44 21.81
N ASP A 168 -7.63 -3.98 20.91
CA ASP A 168 -6.18 -4.25 20.88
C ASP A 168 -5.37 -2.97 21.01
N THR A 169 -4.06 -3.11 21.20
CA THR A 169 -3.12 -1.99 21.28
C THR A 169 -1.91 -2.21 20.41
N LYS A 170 -1.36 -1.11 19.88
CA LYS A 170 -0.10 -1.10 19.15
C LYS A 170 0.71 0.13 19.50
N VAL A 171 2.02 -0.01 19.70
CA VAL A 171 2.95 1.12 19.78
C VAL A 171 3.72 1.20 18.47
N LYS A 172 3.80 2.40 17.88
CA LYS A 172 4.50 2.66 16.61
C LYS A 172 5.47 3.82 16.76
N SER A 173 6.64 3.69 16.14
CA SER A 173 7.66 4.73 16.07
C SER A 173 7.42 5.70 14.93
N PHE A 174 7.69 6.98 15.16
CA PHE A 174 7.55 8.10 14.25
C PHE A 174 8.85 8.90 14.23
N TYR A 175 9.06 9.68 13.17
CA TYR A 175 10.29 10.48 12.98
C TYR A 175 11.56 9.65 13.21
N LYS A 176 11.62 8.47 12.57
CA LYS A 176 12.74 7.53 12.68
C LYS A 176 13.07 7.09 14.12
N GLY A 177 12.08 7.02 15.01
CA GLY A 177 12.28 6.59 16.41
C GLY A 177 12.42 7.73 17.42
N ASN A 178 12.23 8.98 16.98
CA ASN A 178 12.25 10.14 17.88
C ASN A 178 10.91 10.41 18.59
N GLN A 179 9.82 9.77 18.14
CA GLN A 179 8.50 9.84 18.77
C GLN A 179 7.80 8.48 18.73
N TYR A 180 6.90 8.24 19.69
CA TYR A 180 6.13 7.00 19.78
C TYR A 180 4.67 7.31 20.11
N PHE A 181 3.78 6.70 19.34
CA PHE A 181 2.33 6.78 19.57
C PHE A 181 1.76 5.39 19.86
N LEU A 182 0.86 5.33 20.84
CA LEU A 182 0.03 4.17 21.14
C LEU A 182 -1.31 4.32 20.44
N PHE A 183 -1.74 3.24 19.78
CA PHE A 183 -3.02 3.11 19.11
C PHE A 183 -3.85 2.08 19.87
N VAL A 184 -5.09 2.43 20.20
CA VAL A 184 -6.10 1.44 20.60
C VAL A 184 -6.98 1.15 19.40
N THR A 185 -7.24 -0.12 19.12
CA THR A 185 -7.86 -0.58 17.87
C THR A 185 -9.00 -1.56 18.12
N GLU A 186 -9.92 -1.66 17.16
CA GLU A 186 -10.97 -2.70 17.09
C GLU A 186 -10.83 -3.45 15.75
N ARG A 187 -10.66 -4.78 15.80
CA ARG A 187 -10.40 -5.60 14.61
C ARG A 187 -11.55 -6.57 14.34
N PHE A 188 -12.29 -6.35 13.25
CA PHE A 188 -13.37 -7.22 12.80
C PHE A 188 -12.84 -8.31 11.85
N GLU A 189 -13.24 -9.57 12.05
CA GLU A 189 -12.73 -10.74 11.34
C GLU A 189 -13.80 -11.50 10.51
N ASP A 190 -15.06 -11.05 10.53
CA ASP A 190 -16.11 -11.52 9.60
C ASP A 190 -16.40 -10.43 8.57
N ILE A 191 -15.63 -10.47 7.47
CA ILE A 191 -15.74 -9.52 6.37
C ILE A 191 -16.18 -10.26 5.11
N ARG A 192 -17.33 -9.89 4.55
CA ARG A 192 -17.95 -10.61 3.42
C ARG A 192 -17.89 -9.79 2.15
N LEU A 193 -17.65 -10.44 1.00
CA LEU A 193 -17.64 -9.80 -0.31
C LEU A 193 -19.09 -9.55 -0.74
N VAL A 194 -19.39 -8.31 -1.11
CA VAL A 194 -20.73 -7.85 -1.49
C VAL A 194 -20.82 -7.59 -2.98
N GLY A 195 -19.81 -6.92 -3.55
CA GLY A 195 -19.86 -6.50 -4.94
C GLY A 195 -18.48 -6.25 -5.53
N ALA A 196 -18.26 -6.64 -6.77
CA ALA A 196 -17.08 -6.32 -7.53
C ALA A 196 -17.45 -6.18 -9.02
N PRO A 197 -17.02 -5.10 -9.71
CA PRO A 197 -17.12 -5.04 -11.15
C PRO A 197 -16.22 -6.12 -11.79
N PRO A 198 -16.46 -6.50 -13.06
CA PRO A 198 -15.52 -7.34 -13.81
C PRO A 198 -14.15 -6.67 -13.91
N SER A 199 -13.08 -7.46 -14.06
CA SER A 199 -11.70 -6.93 -14.15
C SER A 199 -11.51 -5.98 -15.34
N SER A 200 -12.28 -6.12 -16.42
CA SER A 200 -12.30 -5.19 -17.55
C SER A 200 -12.85 -3.79 -17.19
N ILE A 201 -13.44 -3.61 -16.01
CA ILE A 201 -13.79 -2.31 -15.42
C ILE A 201 -12.88 -2.02 -14.23
N GLY A 202 -12.77 -2.98 -13.30
CA GLY A 202 -12.02 -2.87 -12.05
C GLY A 202 -10.51 -2.69 -12.22
N LYS A 203 -9.97 -3.11 -13.37
CA LYS A 203 -8.56 -2.98 -13.76
C LYS A 203 -8.43 -2.66 -15.26
N PHE A 204 -9.36 -1.91 -15.84
CA PHE A 204 -9.29 -1.47 -17.24
C PHE A 204 -7.92 -0.83 -17.56
N GLY A 205 -7.27 -1.34 -18.61
CA GLY A 205 -5.91 -0.99 -19.04
C GLY A 205 -4.78 -1.68 -18.25
N SER A 206 -5.09 -2.51 -17.26
CA SER A 206 -4.20 -3.29 -16.38
C SER A 206 -2.79 -2.74 -16.26
N ASP A 207 -1.80 -3.39 -16.89
CA ASP A 207 -0.39 -3.07 -16.70
C ASP A 207 0.02 -1.86 -17.54
N THR A 208 -0.59 -1.65 -18.71
CA THR A 208 -0.33 -0.49 -19.58
C THR A 208 -0.71 0.81 -18.87
N ASP A 209 -1.89 0.84 -18.26
CA ASP A 209 -2.42 2.03 -17.60
C ASP A 209 -2.00 2.14 -16.13
N ASN A 210 -1.51 1.08 -15.45
CA ASN A 210 -1.08 1.18 -14.04
C ASN A 210 -0.05 2.32 -13.81
N TRP A 211 -0.17 3.11 -12.75
CA TRP A 211 0.60 4.34 -12.51
C TRP A 211 0.47 5.44 -13.59
N VAL A 212 -0.41 5.33 -14.59
CA VAL A 212 -0.54 6.32 -15.68
C VAL A 212 -1.81 7.15 -15.54
N PHE A 213 -1.74 8.42 -15.96
CA PHE A 213 -2.89 9.26 -16.26
C PHE A 213 -2.75 9.84 -17.69
N PRO A 214 -3.83 10.03 -18.47
CA PRO A 214 -5.26 9.81 -18.17
C PRO A 214 -5.66 8.37 -17.85
N ARG A 215 -6.50 8.21 -16.83
CA ARG A 215 -6.97 6.92 -16.29
C ARG A 215 -8.49 6.81 -16.38
N HIS A 216 -9.00 5.60 -16.66
CA HIS A 216 -10.43 5.35 -16.85
C HIS A 216 -10.88 4.04 -16.17
N THR A 217 -10.32 3.74 -15.00
CA THR A 217 -10.54 2.47 -14.29
C THR A 217 -11.57 2.65 -13.19
N GLY A 218 -12.57 1.77 -13.14
CA GLY A 218 -13.53 1.68 -12.04
C GLY A 218 -12.99 0.83 -10.91
N ASP A 219 -11.86 1.22 -10.32
CA ASP A 219 -11.12 0.42 -9.34
C ASP A 219 -11.79 0.43 -7.96
N PHE A 220 -12.88 -0.33 -7.82
CA PHE A 220 -13.60 -0.49 -6.56
C PHE A 220 -14.10 -1.92 -6.34
N SER A 221 -14.25 -2.30 -5.08
CA SER A 221 -15.00 -3.46 -4.63
C SER A 221 -15.70 -3.13 -3.31
N MET A 222 -16.76 -3.87 -3.01
CA MET A 222 -17.62 -3.66 -1.86
C MET A 222 -17.60 -4.88 -0.96
N PHE A 223 -17.46 -4.63 0.33
CA PHE A 223 -17.49 -5.63 1.39
C PHE A 223 -18.49 -5.21 2.46
N ARG A 224 -18.82 -6.12 3.39
CA ARG A 224 -19.60 -5.79 4.57
C ARG A 224 -18.93 -6.33 5.82
N ILE A 225 -18.92 -5.50 6.85
CA ILE A 225 -18.48 -5.90 8.19
C ILE A 225 -19.64 -6.57 8.92
N TYR A 226 -19.39 -7.77 9.45
CA TYR A 226 -20.29 -8.47 10.35
C TYR A 226 -19.74 -8.45 11.78
N ALA A 227 -20.65 -8.42 12.74
CA ALA A 227 -20.38 -8.33 14.16
C ALA A 227 -21.25 -9.32 14.94
N ASP A 228 -20.90 -9.55 16.21
CA ASP A 228 -21.78 -10.29 17.11
C ASP A 228 -23.07 -9.50 17.43
N LYS A 229 -23.96 -10.12 18.22
CA LYS A 229 -25.25 -9.52 18.62
C LYS A 229 -25.10 -8.24 19.47
N ASP A 230 -23.93 -8.02 20.06
CA ASP A 230 -23.60 -6.84 20.84
C ASP A 230 -22.86 -5.78 20.01
N ASN A 231 -22.79 -5.96 18.67
CA ASN A 231 -22.11 -5.09 17.72
C ASN A 231 -20.57 -5.03 17.95
N ARG A 232 -19.98 -6.10 18.48
CA ARG A 232 -18.54 -6.23 18.74
C ARG A 232 -17.85 -7.07 17.66
N PRO A 233 -16.52 -6.94 17.52
CA PRO A 233 -15.77 -7.79 16.63
C PRO A 233 -15.93 -9.28 16.95
N ALA A 234 -16.18 -10.07 15.91
CA ALA A 234 -16.30 -11.52 15.99
C ALA A 234 -15.64 -12.18 14.79
N LYS A 235 -15.26 -13.45 14.96
CA LYS A 235 -14.95 -14.34 13.84
C LYS A 235 -16.24 -14.73 13.11
N PHE A 236 -16.09 -15.25 11.90
CA PHE A 236 -17.22 -15.74 11.11
C PHE A 236 -18.16 -16.65 11.91
N SER A 237 -19.45 -16.33 11.82
CA SER A 237 -20.58 -17.12 12.32
C SER A 237 -21.80 -16.83 11.45
N GLU A 238 -22.62 -17.84 11.23
CA GLU A 238 -23.92 -17.66 10.55
C GLU A 238 -24.88 -16.77 11.38
N ASP A 239 -24.67 -16.69 12.69
CA ASP A 239 -25.46 -15.85 13.61
C ASP A 239 -25.01 -14.37 13.64
N ASN A 240 -23.88 -14.03 13.03
CA ASN A 240 -23.40 -12.66 13.01
C ASN A 240 -24.34 -11.78 12.18
N VAL A 241 -24.41 -10.50 12.54
CA VAL A 241 -25.29 -9.51 11.89
C VAL A 241 -24.46 -8.36 11.31
N PRO A 242 -24.98 -7.63 10.31
CA PRO A 242 -24.32 -6.43 9.79
C PRO A 242 -23.95 -5.45 10.91
N TYR A 243 -22.68 -5.04 10.92
CA TYR A 243 -22.13 -4.08 11.88
C TYR A 243 -22.81 -2.71 11.74
N LYS A 244 -23.12 -2.10 12.88
CA LYS A 244 -23.63 -0.73 12.97
C LYS A 244 -22.46 0.20 13.34
N PRO A 245 -21.95 1.00 12.41
CA PRO A 245 -20.79 1.82 12.66
C PRO A 245 -21.12 3.04 13.53
N LYS A 246 -20.09 3.60 14.19
CA LYS A 246 -20.22 4.87 14.93
C LYS A 246 -20.38 6.06 13.99
N HIS A 247 -19.83 5.96 12.78
CA HIS A 247 -19.94 6.94 11.71
C HIS A 247 -19.85 6.23 10.35
N TYR A 248 -20.49 6.76 9.32
CA TYR A 248 -20.34 6.34 7.92
C TYR A 248 -20.38 7.58 7.05
N LEU A 249 -19.75 7.50 5.87
CA LEU A 249 -19.63 8.66 4.97
C LEU A 249 -20.87 8.78 4.08
N PRO A 250 -21.58 9.94 4.10
CA PRO A 250 -22.54 10.27 3.05
C PRO A 250 -21.84 10.38 1.70
N VAL A 251 -22.52 10.02 0.61
CA VAL A 251 -21.95 9.99 -0.74
C VAL A 251 -22.49 11.15 -1.57
N SER A 252 -21.61 12.00 -2.07
CA SER A 252 -21.99 13.17 -2.86
C SER A 252 -22.34 12.79 -4.30
N LEU A 253 -23.43 13.34 -4.82
CA LEU A 253 -23.82 13.26 -6.23
C LEU A 253 -23.44 14.50 -7.04
N ASP A 254 -22.95 15.56 -6.39
CA ASP A 254 -22.62 16.81 -7.08
C ASP A 254 -21.23 16.82 -7.72
N GLY A 255 -20.45 15.77 -7.46
CA GLY A 255 -19.16 15.56 -8.11
C GLY A 255 -18.08 16.55 -7.73
N VAL A 256 -17.04 16.58 -8.57
CA VAL A 256 -15.83 17.38 -8.37
C VAL A 256 -15.55 18.31 -9.54
N GLU A 257 -14.93 19.45 -9.24
CA GLU A 257 -14.47 20.46 -10.19
C GLU A 257 -13.03 20.89 -9.83
N GLU A 258 -12.29 21.41 -10.81
CA GLU A 258 -10.92 21.90 -10.56
C GLU A 258 -10.92 23.00 -9.48
N GLY A 259 -10.06 22.85 -8.48
CA GLY A 259 -9.96 23.76 -7.33
C GLY A 259 -10.78 23.34 -6.11
N ASP A 260 -11.66 22.33 -6.22
CA ASP A 260 -12.37 21.79 -5.05
C ASP A 260 -11.38 21.26 -4.01
N PHE A 261 -11.65 21.54 -2.74
CA PHE A 261 -10.94 20.93 -1.62
C PHE A 261 -11.13 19.41 -1.62
N THR A 262 -10.05 18.68 -1.39
CA THR A 262 -10.08 17.23 -1.16
C THR A 262 -9.23 16.88 0.04
N MET A 263 -9.73 15.96 0.86
CA MET A 263 -8.98 15.31 1.93
C MET A 263 -8.96 13.81 1.69
N VAL A 264 -7.79 13.19 1.73
CA VAL A 264 -7.64 11.73 1.66
C VAL A 264 -7.23 11.21 3.04
N PHE A 265 -7.96 10.21 3.53
CA PHE A 265 -7.81 9.68 4.88
C PHE A 265 -7.53 8.17 4.84
N GLY A 266 -6.35 7.71 5.26
CA GLY A 266 -6.04 6.29 5.15
C GLY A 266 -4.74 5.84 5.80
N PHE A 267 -4.25 4.66 5.41
CA PHE A 267 -3.12 3.98 6.04
C PHE A 267 -1.91 3.90 5.11
N PRO A 268 -1.23 5.02 4.81
CA PRO A 268 -0.03 5.00 3.98
C PRO A 268 1.02 4.05 4.61
N GLY A 269 1.58 3.20 3.77
CA GLY A 269 2.45 2.11 4.17
C GLY A 269 3.83 2.58 4.59
N ARG A 270 4.59 3.15 3.64
CA ARG A 270 5.96 3.60 3.88
C ARG A 270 6.36 4.75 2.96
N THR A 271 7.03 5.73 3.54
CA THR A 271 7.79 6.80 2.85
C THR A 271 9.16 6.94 3.51
N ASP A 272 10.05 7.66 2.86
CA ASP A 272 11.42 7.92 3.27
C ASP A 272 11.84 9.35 2.82
N GLU A 273 11.06 10.37 3.22
CA GLU A 273 11.18 11.78 2.78
C GLU A 273 12.46 12.49 3.26
N TYR A 274 13.08 11.94 4.30
CA TYR A 274 14.21 12.54 5.00
C TYR A 274 15.53 11.81 4.75
N LEU A 275 15.60 11.05 3.66
CA LEU A 275 16.84 10.41 3.22
C LEU A 275 17.89 11.47 2.80
N PRO A 276 19.19 11.19 3.04
CA PRO A 276 20.27 11.96 2.45
C PRO A 276 20.39 11.66 0.94
N ALA A 277 21.02 12.56 0.19
CA ALA A 277 21.19 12.46 -1.26
C ALA A 277 21.88 11.17 -1.68
N VAL A 278 22.90 10.73 -0.94
CA VAL A 278 23.63 9.48 -1.20
C VAL A 278 22.73 8.24 -1.12
N ALA A 279 21.70 8.25 -0.27
CA ALA A 279 20.73 7.17 -0.17
C ALA A 279 19.80 7.13 -1.39
N ILE A 280 19.30 8.29 -1.80
CA ILE A 280 18.45 8.43 -3.00
C ILE A 280 19.22 7.99 -4.25
N GLU A 281 20.50 8.37 -4.34
CA GLU A 281 21.38 7.98 -5.43
C GLU A 281 21.60 6.46 -5.48
N HIS A 282 21.96 5.82 -4.35
CA HIS A 282 22.09 4.37 -4.24
C HIS A 282 20.81 3.63 -4.64
N ILE A 283 19.65 4.11 -4.17
CA ILE A 283 18.34 3.51 -4.49
C ILE A 283 18.10 3.53 -6.00
N THR A 284 18.27 4.69 -6.62
CA THR A 284 17.86 4.91 -8.01
C THR A 284 18.88 4.43 -9.04
N LYS A 285 20.18 4.47 -8.74
CA LYS A 285 21.24 4.07 -9.68
C LYS A 285 21.61 2.61 -9.61
N ASP A 286 21.51 1.99 -8.43
CA ASP A 286 22.04 0.63 -8.22
C ASP A 286 20.98 -0.35 -7.72
N TYR A 287 20.24 0.00 -6.66
CA TYR A 287 19.28 -0.90 -6.03
C TYR A 287 18.07 -1.21 -6.91
N ASN A 288 17.32 -0.18 -7.34
CA ASN A 288 16.12 -0.34 -8.14
C ASN A 288 16.40 -1.04 -9.48
N PRO A 289 17.41 -0.66 -10.27
CA PRO A 289 17.69 -1.32 -11.56
C PRO A 289 17.93 -2.83 -11.45
N SER A 290 18.63 -3.29 -10.40
CA SER A 290 18.86 -4.72 -10.17
C SER A 290 17.54 -5.48 -9.95
N ASN A 291 16.63 -4.91 -9.14
CA ASN A 291 15.36 -5.53 -8.81
C ASN A 291 14.35 -5.47 -9.97
N ILE A 292 14.36 -4.37 -10.74
CA ILE A 292 13.55 -4.20 -11.95
C ILE A 292 13.87 -5.34 -12.93
N ALA A 293 15.15 -5.63 -13.17
CA ALA A 293 15.57 -6.69 -14.08
C ALA A 293 15.06 -8.08 -13.66
N ILE A 294 15.10 -8.40 -12.37
CA ILE A 294 14.59 -9.68 -11.84
C ILE A 294 13.07 -9.81 -12.04
N ARG A 295 12.32 -8.77 -11.71
CA ARG A 295 10.86 -8.78 -11.86
C ARG A 295 10.42 -8.78 -13.32
N GLU A 296 11.11 -8.04 -14.18
CA GLU A 296 10.83 -8.03 -15.62
C GLU A 296 11.03 -9.42 -16.24
N ALA A 297 12.11 -10.13 -15.85
CA ALA A 297 12.36 -11.49 -16.30
C ALA A 297 11.25 -12.46 -15.84
N ALA A 298 10.80 -12.35 -14.59
CA ALA A 298 9.69 -13.16 -14.08
C ALA A 298 8.36 -12.86 -14.78
N LEU A 299 7.99 -11.59 -14.90
CA LEU A 299 6.72 -11.15 -15.51
C LEU A 299 6.62 -11.60 -16.95
N LYS A 300 7.71 -11.49 -17.73
CA LYS A 300 7.74 -11.97 -19.12
C LYS A 300 7.30 -13.43 -19.27
N VAL A 301 7.67 -14.29 -18.32
CA VAL A 301 7.26 -15.70 -18.31
C VAL A 301 5.82 -15.84 -17.86
N ILE A 302 5.46 -15.20 -16.74
CA ILE A 302 4.13 -15.28 -16.15
C ILE A 302 3.07 -14.78 -17.14
N ASP A 303 3.27 -13.60 -17.72
CA ASP A 303 2.33 -12.96 -18.65
C ASP A 303 2.11 -13.80 -19.90
N ALA A 304 3.18 -14.37 -20.47
CA ALA A 304 3.09 -15.24 -21.64
C ALA A 304 2.24 -16.49 -21.37
N ARG A 305 2.33 -17.05 -20.16
CA ARG A 305 1.56 -18.24 -19.75
C ARG A 305 0.12 -17.90 -19.40
N MET A 306 -0.13 -16.78 -18.71
CA MET A 306 -1.47 -16.29 -18.40
C MET A 306 -2.27 -15.98 -19.68
N LYS A 307 -1.63 -15.40 -20.70
CA LYS A 307 -2.28 -15.14 -22.01
C LYS A 307 -2.65 -16.41 -22.77
N ALA A 308 -1.98 -17.51 -22.51
CA ALA A 308 -2.17 -18.77 -23.23
C ALA A 308 -3.15 -19.75 -22.54
N ASN A 309 -3.48 -19.54 -21.25
CA ASN A 309 -4.25 -20.49 -20.47
C ASN A 309 -5.04 -19.79 -19.34
N ASP A 310 -6.37 -19.91 -19.36
CA ASP A 310 -7.28 -19.31 -18.38
C ASP A 310 -7.12 -19.84 -16.96
N GLU A 311 -6.81 -21.12 -16.78
CA GLU A 311 -6.55 -21.70 -15.46
C GLU A 311 -5.28 -21.06 -14.85
N VAL A 312 -4.23 -20.87 -15.66
CA VAL A 312 -3.01 -20.18 -15.24
C VAL A 312 -3.30 -18.71 -14.96
N ARG A 313 -4.10 -18.04 -15.81
CA ARG A 313 -4.56 -16.66 -15.57
C ARG A 313 -5.22 -16.54 -14.20
N ILE A 314 -6.18 -17.41 -13.87
CA ILE A 314 -6.87 -17.40 -12.58
C ILE A 314 -5.88 -17.65 -11.44
N LYS A 315 -5.01 -18.66 -11.55
CA LYS A 315 -4.02 -19.01 -10.52
C LYS A 315 -3.00 -17.90 -10.24
N TYR A 316 -2.51 -17.23 -11.30
CA TYR A 316 -1.42 -16.26 -11.19
C TYR A 316 -1.88 -14.80 -11.14
N ALA A 317 -3.15 -14.48 -11.40
CA ALA A 317 -3.65 -13.09 -11.46
C ALA A 317 -3.17 -12.21 -10.30
N SER A 318 -3.36 -12.66 -9.05
CA SER A 318 -2.98 -11.87 -7.86
C SER A 318 -1.45 -11.76 -7.70
N LYS A 319 -0.71 -12.84 -7.98
CA LYS A 319 0.76 -12.87 -7.91
C LYS A 319 1.39 -11.96 -8.96
N GLN A 320 0.94 -12.07 -10.21
CA GLN A 320 1.39 -11.26 -11.34
C GLN A 320 1.18 -9.78 -11.05
N ALA A 321 -0.04 -9.39 -10.65
CA ALA A 321 -0.37 -8.00 -10.37
C ALA A 321 0.52 -7.39 -9.27
N ARG A 322 0.82 -8.15 -8.20
CA ARG A 322 1.73 -7.70 -7.13
C ARG A 322 3.17 -7.52 -7.61
N ILE A 323 3.66 -8.41 -8.47
CA ILE A 323 5.03 -8.30 -9.03
C ILE A 323 5.10 -7.10 -9.98
N ALA A 324 4.15 -6.99 -10.92
CA ALA A 324 4.02 -5.92 -11.91
C ALA A 324 3.88 -4.54 -11.25
N ASN A 325 3.11 -4.44 -10.18
CA ASN A 325 2.87 -3.18 -9.49
C ASN A 325 4.17 -2.52 -8.99
N ALA A 326 5.00 -3.26 -8.24
CA ALA A 326 6.26 -2.69 -7.74
C ALA A 326 7.35 -2.60 -8.82
N TRP A 327 7.34 -3.49 -9.82
CA TRP A 327 8.21 -3.38 -11.00
C TRP A 327 7.99 -2.03 -11.70
N LYS A 328 6.73 -1.72 -12.04
CA LYS A 328 6.38 -0.48 -12.72
C LYS A 328 6.60 0.74 -11.83
N LYS A 329 6.30 0.66 -10.53
CA LYS A 329 6.59 1.71 -9.55
C LYS A 329 8.08 2.10 -9.56
N TRP A 330 9.00 1.14 -9.47
CA TRP A 330 10.44 1.45 -9.41
C TRP A 330 10.97 2.08 -10.70
N ILE A 331 10.43 1.69 -11.86
CA ILE A 331 10.75 2.35 -13.13
C ILE A 331 10.31 3.82 -13.08
N GLY A 332 9.08 4.08 -12.63
CA GLY A 332 8.55 5.43 -12.49
C GLY A 332 9.32 6.26 -11.46
N GLU A 333 9.64 5.67 -10.30
CA GLU A 333 10.37 6.30 -9.20
C GLU A 333 11.74 6.79 -9.68
N ASN A 334 12.50 5.92 -10.38
CA ASN A 334 13.77 6.29 -10.98
C ASN A 334 13.63 7.42 -12.00
N LEU A 335 12.62 7.35 -12.87
CA LEU A 335 12.37 8.37 -13.88
C LEU A 335 12.00 9.71 -13.24
N GLY A 336 11.14 9.70 -12.22
CA GLY A 336 10.70 10.89 -11.49
C GLY A 336 11.89 11.58 -10.83
N ILE A 337 12.69 10.84 -10.07
CA ILE A 337 13.90 11.36 -9.40
C ILE A 337 14.87 11.96 -10.42
N GLN A 338 15.05 11.32 -11.58
CA GLN A 338 15.90 11.84 -12.65
C GLN A 338 15.33 13.12 -13.27
N LYS A 339 14.03 13.16 -13.58
CA LYS A 339 13.39 14.29 -14.28
C LYS A 339 13.25 15.54 -13.41
N SER A 340 12.99 15.35 -12.12
CA SER A 340 12.90 16.43 -11.12
C SER A 340 14.27 16.92 -10.65
N ASN A 341 15.35 16.20 -10.98
CA ASN A 341 16.69 16.47 -10.44
C ASN A 341 16.73 16.38 -8.89
N ALA A 342 15.87 15.55 -8.29
CA ALA A 342 15.67 15.46 -6.84
C ALA A 342 16.94 15.16 -6.03
N VAL A 343 17.93 14.47 -6.60
CA VAL A 343 19.23 14.25 -5.94
C VAL A 343 19.97 15.57 -5.74
N ALA A 344 19.99 16.44 -6.76
CA ALA A 344 20.63 17.75 -6.64
C ALA A 344 19.84 18.68 -5.72
N GLU A 345 18.51 18.66 -5.78
CA GLU A 345 17.65 19.41 -4.84
C GLU A 345 17.92 18.97 -3.38
N ARG A 346 18.11 17.66 -3.15
CA ARG A 346 18.49 17.14 -1.84
C ARG A 346 19.86 17.63 -1.40
N GLN A 347 20.85 17.70 -2.28
CA GLN A 347 22.17 18.25 -1.99
C GLN A 347 22.11 19.76 -1.65
N GLU A 348 21.24 20.52 -2.31
CA GLU A 348 21.00 21.93 -1.98
C GLU A 348 20.34 22.08 -0.59
N PHE A 349 19.39 21.20 -0.27
CA PHE A 349 18.80 21.13 1.07
C PHE A 349 19.85 20.77 2.14
N GLU A 350 20.73 19.81 1.86
CA GLU A 350 21.84 19.42 2.74
C GLU A 350 22.84 20.56 2.99
N ALA A 351 23.10 21.38 1.98
CA ALA A 351 23.89 22.61 2.14
C ALA A 351 23.18 23.63 3.04
N THR A 352 21.85 23.78 2.91
CA THR A 352 21.03 24.62 3.79
C THR A 352 21.05 24.13 5.23
N PHE A 353 20.92 22.81 5.44
CA PHE A 353 21.04 22.18 6.74
C PHE A 353 22.42 22.43 7.37
N THR A 354 23.50 22.22 6.62
CA THR A 354 24.88 22.45 7.09
C THR A 354 25.10 23.90 7.51
N LYS A 355 24.56 24.86 6.74
CA LYS A 355 24.60 26.28 7.10
C LYS A 355 23.83 26.55 8.39
N ALA A 356 22.62 25.99 8.53
CA ALA A 356 21.79 26.16 9.73
C ALA A 356 22.46 25.58 10.98
N LEU A 357 23.20 24.46 10.87
CA LEU A 357 24.00 23.92 11.97
C LEU A 357 25.03 24.94 12.48
N LYS A 358 25.74 25.62 11.58
CA LYS A 358 26.73 26.65 11.93
C LYS A 358 26.08 27.84 12.62
N GLU A 359 25.01 28.37 12.04
CA GLU A 359 24.30 29.54 12.55
C GLU A 359 23.70 29.30 13.95
N LYS A 360 23.36 28.05 14.27
CA LYS A 360 22.81 27.66 15.57
C LYS A 360 23.84 27.10 16.56
N GLY A 361 25.12 27.05 16.20
CA GLY A 361 26.16 26.47 17.04
C GLY A 361 25.98 24.97 17.31
N LEU A 362 25.41 24.25 16.33
CA LEU A 362 25.17 22.80 16.38
C LEU A 362 26.19 21.99 15.57
N GLU A 363 27.14 22.65 14.89
CA GLU A 363 28.14 22.01 14.03
C GLU A 363 29.00 20.98 14.78
N ASP A 364 29.47 21.30 15.99
CA ASP A 364 30.27 20.37 16.80
C ASP A 364 29.52 19.07 17.14
N LYS A 365 28.18 19.13 17.22
CA LYS A 365 27.34 17.98 17.53
C LYS A 365 26.95 17.19 16.28
N TYR A 366 26.50 17.88 15.23
CA TYR A 366 25.82 17.25 14.09
C TYR A 366 26.53 17.41 12.74
N GLY A 367 27.65 18.14 12.68
CA GLY A 367 28.38 18.41 11.42
C GLY A 367 29.00 17.16 10.77
N HIS A 368 29.09 16.05 11.51
CA HIS A 368 29.63 14.78 11.04
C HIS A 368 28.63 13.92 10.25
N ILE A 369 27.32 14.22 10.34
CA ILE A 369 26.26 13.31 9.88
C ILE A 369 26.32 13.04 8.38
N LEU A 370 26.35 14.08 7.53
CA LEU A 370 26.34 13.90 6.08
C LEU A 370 27.61 13.20 5.56
N PRO A 371 28.83 13.57 5.98
CA PRO A 371 30.04 12.83 5.62
C PRO A 371 30.03 11.36 6.07
N GLU A 372 29.44 11.06 7.23
CA GLU A 372 29.35 9.68 7.71
C GLU A 372 28.33 8.86 6.90
N PHE A 373 27.22 9.46 6.44
CA PHE A 373 26.32 8.80 5.49
C PHE A 373 27.05 8.41 4.20
N ASP A 374 27.83 9.32 3.60
CA ASP A 374 28.56 9.04 2.37
C ASP A 374 29.49 7.83 2.52
N LYS A 375 30.20 7.77 3.65
CA LYS A 375 31.09 6.67 3.99
C LYS A 375 30.33 5.35 4.21
N LEU A 376 29.25 5.38 4.99
CA LEU A 376 28.48 4.18 5.32
C LEU A 376 27.76 3.61 4.10
N TYR A 377 27.11 4.44 3.28
CA TYR A 377 26.43 3.97 2.07
C TYR A 377 27.39 3.35 1.07
N LYS A 378 28.60 3.89 0.93
CA LYS A 378 29.64 3.30 0.07
C LYS A 378 30.05 1.89 0.49
N ASP A 379 30.09 1.61 1.79
CA ASP A 379 30.42 0.26 2.32
C ASP A 379 29.20 -0.68 2.31
N PHE A 380 27.99 -0.12 2.40
CA PHE A 380 26.72 -0.86 2.47
C PHE A 380 26.13 -1.28 1.12
N ALA A 381 26.40 -0.51 0.05
CA ALA A 381 25.70 -0.64 -1.23
C ALA A 381 25.67 -2.06 -1.81
N ASP A 382 26.81 -2.74 -1.85
CA ASP A 382 26.95 -4.07 -2.44
C ASP A 382 26.15 -5.13 -1.68
N VAL A 383 26.27 -5.20 -0.35
CA VAL A 383 25.54 -6.20 0.45
C VAL A 383 24.03 -5.92 0.45
N ASN A 384 23.60 -4.66 0.36
CA ASN A 384 22.20 -4.29 0.22
C ASN A 384 21.58 -4.89 -1.06
N ILE A 385 22.29 -4.79 -2.18
CA ILE A 385 21.86 -5.36 -3.47
C ILE A 385 21.87 -6.88 -3.41
N ARG A 386 22.95 -7.52 -2.93
CA ARG A 386 23.04 -8.99 -2.80
C ARG A 386 21.89 -9.54 -1.95
N ARG A 387 21.63 -8.93 -0.79
CA ARG A 387 20.52 -9.31 0.09
C ARG A 387 19.17 -9.15 -0.59
N ARG A 388 18.95 -8.05 -1.31
CA ARG A 388 17.67 -7.83 -1.98
C ARG A 388 17.46 -8.78 -3.16
N ASN A 389 18.47 -9.05 -3.96
CA ASN A 389 18.37 -10.00 -5.07
C ASN A 389 18.01 -11.41 -4.58
N PHE A 390 18.58 -11.85 -3.45
CA PHE A 390 18.16 -13.09 -2.80
C PHE A 390 16.66 -13.05 -2.46
N ILE A 391 16.19 -11.98 -1.82
CA ILE A 391 14.77 -11.84 -1.46
C ILE A 391 13.86 -11.85 -2.70
N GLU A 392 14.22 -11.10 -3.76
CA GLU A 392 13.41 -11.08 -4.98
C GLU A 392 13.32 -12.48 -5.60
N VAL A 393 14.43 -13.20 -5.70
CA VAL A 393 14.43 -14.55 -6.29
C VAL A 393 13.77 -15.59 -5.39
N PHE A 394 14.16 -15.68 -4.12
CA PHE A 394 13.73 -16.75 -3.20
C PHE A 394 12.38 -16.50 -2.54
N LEU A 395 11.90 -15.27 -2.44
CA LEU A 395 10.69 -14.96 -1.67
C LEU A 395 9.60 -14.23 -2.47
N VAL A 396 9.94 -13.65 -3.63
CA VAL A 396 8.98 -12.85 -4.42
C VAL A 396 8.63 -13.52 -5.74
N THR A 397 9.62 -13.93 -6.54
CA THR A 397 9.37 -14.36 -7.92
C THR A 397 9.31 -15.86 -8.11
N ASN A 398 10.10 -16.67 -7.38
CA ASN A 398 10.15 -18.12 -7.57
C ASN A 398 9.58 -18.90 -6.38
N GLU A 399 8.56 -19.70 -6.64
CA GLU A 399 7.77 -20.39 -5.62
C GLU A 399 8.47 -21.64 -5.10
N LEU A 400 9.19 -22.38 -5.94
CA LEU A 400 10.03 -23.50 -5.49
C LEU A 400 11.13 -23.03 -4.54
N MET A 401 11.83 -21.94 -4.88
CA MET A 401 12.83 -21.35 -4.00
C MET A 401 12.20 -20.85 -2.68
N GLN A 402 10.98 -20.32 -2.72
CA GLN A 402 10.24 -19.96 -1.51
C GLN A 402 9.96 -21.18 -0.64
N MET A 403 9.49 -22.30 -1.22
CA MET A 403 9.24 -23.53 -0.48
C MET A 403 10.51 -24.07 0.16
N THR A 404 11.63 -24.11 -0.57
CA THR A 404 12.93 -24.58 -0.03
C THR A 404 13.46 -23.67 1.08
N PHE A 405 13.31 -22.34 0.96
CA PHE A 405 13.67 -21.40 2.02
C PHE A 405 12.89 -21.66 3.32
N ARG A 406 11.59 -21.95 3.22
CA ARG A 406 10.74 -22.25 4.39
C ARG A 406 11.05 -23.63 4.97
N ALA A 407 11.32 -24.62 4.13
CA ALA A 407 11.81 -25.92 4.56
C ALA A 407 13.14 -25.81 5.34
N TYR A 408 14.02 -24.90 4.92
CA TYR A 408 15.27 -24.64 5.64
C TYR A 408 15.03 -24.08 7.04
N GLN A 409 14.09 -23.13 7.18
CA GLN A 409 13.70 -22.63 8.51
C GLN A 409 13.16 -23.74 9.41
N VAL A 410 12.39 -24.68 8.86
CA VAL A 410 11.92 -25.88 9.59
C VAL A 410 13.10 -26.77 10.00
N GLU A 411 14.05 -27.07 9.09
CA GLU A 411 15.24 -27.87 9.42
C GLU A 411 16.02 -27.24 10.58
N GLN A 412 16.27 -25.92 10.54
CA GLN A 412 16.99 -25.21 11.60
C GLN A 412 16.24 -25.22 12.94
N SER A 413 14.91 -25.04 12.91
CA SER A 413 14.08 -25.11 14.12
C SER A 413 14.08 -26.51 14.75
N LEU A 414 14.06 -27.56 13.95
CA LEU A 414 14.12 -28.95 14.42
C LEU A 414 15.50 -29.31 14.99
N LYS A 415 16.58 -28.79 14.40
CA LYS A 415 17.93 -28.92 14.95
C LYS A 415 18.10 -28.24 16.31
N GLN A 416 17.35 -27.16 16.56
CA GLN A 416 17.35 -26.47 17.86
C GLN A 416 16.55 -27.26 18.91
N SER A 417 15.39 -27.79 18.54
CA SER A 417 14.60 -28.66 19.42
C SER A 417 13.62 -29.52 18.62
N SER A 418 13.62 -30.83 18.89
CA SER A 418 12.66 -31.78 18.33
C SER A 418 11.23 -31.52 18.77
N ASP A 419 11.02 -30.83 19.90
CA ASP A 419 9.68 -30.51 20.42
C ASP A 419 8.91 -29.53 19.52
N ASN A 420 9.61 -28.84 18.61
CA ASN A 420 8.99 -27.94 17.64
C ASN A 420 8.33 -28.67 16.46
N LEU A 421 8.43 -30.01 16.37
CA LEU A 421 8.00 -30.79 15.21
C LEU A 421 6.54 -30.52 14.81
N GLU A 422 5.58 -30.69 15.72
CA GLU A 422 4.17 -30.54 15.36
C GLU A 422 3.82 -29.09 14.99
N LYS A 423 4.37 -28.11 15.71
CA LYS A 423 4.22 -26.68 15.38
C LYS A 423 4.75 -26.38 13.98
N ASN A 424 5.92 -26.92 13.63
CA ASN A 424 6.53 -26.73 12.31
C ASN A 424 5.74 -27.48 11.22
N ARG A 425 5.21 -28.66 11.52
CA ARG A 425 4.36 -29.43 10.61
C ARG A 425 3.07 -28.69 10.30
N ASP A 426 2.39 -28.13 11.30
CA ASP A 426 1.19 -27.30 11.09
C ASP A 426 1.51 -26.07 10.24
N TYR A 427 2.58 -25.36 10.58
CA TYR A 427 3.04 -24.18 9.84
C TYR A 427 3.32 -24.50 8.37
N ILE A 428 4.15 -25.52 8.10
CA ILE A 428 4.59 -25.84 6.74
C ILE A 428 3.45 -26.45 5.93
N THR A 429 2.56 -27.23 6.55
CA THR A 429 1.37 -27.79 5.89
C THR A 429 0.47 -26.67 5.37
N ASN A 430 0.18 -25.68 6.20
CA ASN A 430 -0.67 -24.55 5.81
C ASN A 430 -0.01 -23.69 4.73
N LEU A 431 1.30 -23.45 4.84
CA LEU A 431 2.07 -22.74 3.82
C LEU A 431 2.03 -23.48 2.47
N LEU A 432 2.37 -24.77 2.45
CA LEU A 432 2.42 -25.56 1.22
C LEU A 432 1.04 -25.66 0.58
N LYS A 433 -0.02 -25.89 1.35
CA LYS A 433 -1.40 -25.84 0.84
C LYS A 433 -1.72 -24.49 0.18
N GLY A 434 -1.33 -23.38 0.83
CA GLY A 434 -1.52 -22.04 0.31
C GLY A 434 -0.78 -21.78 -1.01
N ILE A 435 0.49 -22.18 -1.10
CA ILE A 435 1.29 -22.05 -2.34
C ILE A 435 0.72 -22.96 -3.43
N HIS A 436 0.54 -24.24 -3.14
CA HIS A 436 0.09 -25.24 -4.12
C HIS A 436 -1.31 -24.98 -4.67
N LYS A 437 -2.18 -24.26 -3.94
CA LYS A 437 -3.50 -23.83 -4.45
C LYS A 437 -3.39 -23.12 -5.81
N ASN A 438 -2.35 -22.29 -5.97
CA ASN A 438 -2.14 -21.43 -7.14
C ASN A 438 -0.83 -21.72 -7.89
N TYR A 439 -0.14 -22.79 -7.56
CA TYR A 439 1.16 -23.13 -8.11
C TYR A 439 1.02 -23.82 -9.47
N ASP A 440 1.78 -23.38 -10.45
CA ASP A 440 1.95 -24.06 -11.73
C ASP A 440 3.44 -24.36 -11.96
N VAL A 441 3.76 -25.65 -12.03
CA VAL A 441 5.14 -26.13 -12.15
C VAL A 441 5.83 -25.61 -13.42
N GLN A 442 5.09 -25.47 -14.52
CA GLN A 442 5.67 -25.04 -15.80
C GLN A 442 5.92 -23.54 -15.82
N VAL A 443 5.04 -22.75 -15.18
CA VAL A 443 5.27 -21.32 -14.97
C VAL A 443 6.49 -21.12 -14.08
N ASP A 444 6.52 -21.76 -12.91
CA ASP A 444 7.60 -21.54 -11.94
C ASP A 444 8.97 -22.03 -12.44
N LYS A 445 9.03 -23.15 -13.16
CA LYS A 445 10.25 -23.60 -13.84
C LYS A 445 10.76 -22.57 -14.85
N GLY A 446 9.87 -22.00 -15.65
CA GLY A 446 10.23 -20.94 -16.59
C GLY A 446 10.71 -19.67 -15.87
N VAL A 447 10.08 -19.31 -14.75
CA VAL A 447 10.52 -18.17 -13.93
C VAL A 447 11.90 -18.44 -13.35
N PHE A 448 12.15 -19.63 -12.80
CA PHE A 448 13.47 -20.05 -12.30
C PHE A 448 14.56 -19.89 -13.35
N GLU A 449 14.33 -20.42 -14.56
CA GLU A 449 15.27 -20.33 -15.69
C GLU A 449 15.55 -18.87 -16.09
N ALA A 450 14.56 -17.98 -15.93
CA ALA A 450 14.69 -16.56 -16.25
C ALA A 450 15.38 -15.74 -15.15
N VAL A 451 15.10 -15.99 -13.87
CA VAL A 451 15.55 -15.14 -12.76
C VAL A 451 16.85 -15.62 -12.09
N MET A 452 17.10 -16.93 -12.03
CA MET A 452 18.32 -17.45 -11.39
C MET A 452 19.62 -16.93 -12.03
N PRO A 453 19.73 -16.76 -13.37
CA PRO A 453 20.94 -16.18 -13.98
C PRO A 453 21.24 -14.73 -13.54
N LEU A 454 20.22 -14.00 -13.09
CA LEU A 454 20.37 -12.63 -12.59
C LEU A 454 20.86 -12.61 -11.12
N TYR A 455 20.65 -13.69 -10.38
CA TYR A 455 21.13 -13.86 -9.01
C TYR A 455 22.51 -14.53 -8.94
N SER A 456 22.68 -15.67 -9.61
CA SER A 456 23.94 -16.43 -9.66
C SER A 456 24.22 -16.89 -11.08
N LYS A 457 25.45 -16.64 -11.55
CA LYS A 457 25.91 -17.09 -12.89
C LYS A 457 26.34 -18.55 -12.93
N ASN A 458 26.45 -19.21 -11.77
CA ASN A 458 26.97 -20.57 -11.64
C ASN A 458 25.90 -21.53 -11.13
N ASN A 459 26.01 -22.81 -11.52
CA ASN A 459 25.19 -23.90 -11.02
C ASN A 459 23.68 -23.63 -11.16
N ILE A 460 23.21 -23.30 -12.36
CA ILE A 460 21.77 -23.20 -12.65
C ILE A 460 21.33 -24.57 -13.18
N ASP A 461 20.48 -25.27 -12.43
CA ASP A 461 20.02 -26.62 -12.77
C ASP A 461 18.49 -26.67 -12.79
N PRO A 462 17.83 -26.46 -13.94
CA PRO A 462 16.38 -26.58 -14.02
C PRO A 462 15.88 -28.04 -13.91
N THR A 463 16.77 -29.04 -13.94
CA THR A 463 16.36 -30.46 -13.78
C THR A 463 15.94 -30.80 -12.36
N ILE A 464 16.15 -29.91 -11.39
CA ILE A 464 15.65 -30.08 -10.01
C ILE A 464 14.13 -30.20 -9.97
N TYR A 465 13.41 -29.53 -10.88
CA TYR A 465 11.95 -29.62 -11.00
C TYR A 465 11.48 -31.03 -11.37
N ASP A 466 12.31 -31.80 -12.08
CA ASP A 466 11.96 -33.14 -12.54
C ASP A 466 12.19 -34.19 -11.44
N LYS A 467 12.88 -33.82 -10.35
CA LYS A 467 13.35 -34.73 -9.29
C LYS A 467 12.81 -34.39 -7.90
N THR A 468 12.39 -33.15 -7.66
CA THR A 468 11.93 -32.69 -6.35
C THR A 468 10.49 -33.11 -6.04
N ALA A 469 10.24 -33.43 -4.78
CA ALA A 469 8.91 -33.69 -4.26
C ALA A 469 8.05 -32.41 -4.12
N PHE A 470 8.68 -31.22 -4.06
CA PHE A 470 7.98 -29.93 -3.92
C PHE A 470 7.12 -29.53 -5.13
N THR A 471 7.18 -30.26 -6.25
CA THR A 471 6.30 -29.97 -7.40
C THR A 471 4.85 -30.45 -7.20
N ASN A 472 4.62 -31.31 -6.21
CA ASN A 472 3.30 -31.87 -5.91
C ASN A 472 3.02 -31.79 -4.41
N LEU A 473 1.83 -31.34 -4.02
CA LEU A 473 1.48 -31.11 -2.62
C LEU A 473 1.60 -32.38 -1.77
N ASP A 474 1.07 -33.51 -2.21
CA ASP A 474 1.10 -34.76 -1.42
C ASP A 474 2.53 -35.27 -1.22
N SER A 475 3.36 -35.17 -2.26
CA SER A 475 4.78 -35.52 -2.17
C SER A 475 5.55 -34.54 -1.29
N ALA A 476 5.27 -33.23 -1.40
CA ALA A 476 5.88 -32.19 -0.59
C ALA A 476 5.57 -32.38 0.91
N LEU A 477 4.31 -32.70 1.26
CA LEU A 477 3.90 -32.94 2.64
C LEU A 477 4.62 -34.16 3.24
N LYS A 478 4.84 -35.22 2.45
CA LYS A 478 5.58 -36.42 2.88
C LYS A 478 7.03 -36.13 3.28
N LEU A 479 7.64 -35.05 2.80
CA LEU A 479 8.97 -34.63 3.27
C LEU A 479 8.97 -34.30 4.77
N PHE A 480 7.81 -33.98 5.35
CA PHE A 480 7.63 -33.57 6.75
C PHE A 480 6.98 -34.66 7.64
N ASP A 481 6.87 -35.89 7.13
CA ASP A 481 6.40 -37.05 7.88
C ASP A 481 7.49 -37.68 8.76
N GLY A 482 7.06 -38.39 9.81
CA GLY A 482 7.96 -39.13 10.71
C GLY A 482 8.49 -38.28 11.87
N SER A 483 9.62 -38.72 12.41
CA SER A 483 10.35 -38.03 13.48
C SER A 483 11.11 -36.80 12.95
N ALA A 484 11.60 -35.94 13.84
CA ALA A 484 12.43 -34.79 13.44
C ALA A 484 13.67 -35.22 12.61
N GLU A 485 14.27 -36.37 12.93
CA GLU A 485 15.40 -36.93 12.16
C GLU A 485 14.96 -37.37 10.77
N ASP A 486 13.79 -38.03 10.65
CA ASP A 486 13.24 -38.43 9.36
C ASP A 486 12.97 -37.22 8.47
N VAL A 487 12.36 -36.16 9.01
CA VAL A 487 12.10 -34.91 8.26
C VAL A 487 13.41 -34.29 7.76
N ILE A 488 14.41 -34.18 8.63
CA ILE A 488 15.72 -33.63 8.25
C ILE A 488 16.34 -34.50 7.14
N ASN A 489 16.30 -35.82 7.26
CA ASN A 489 16.84 -36.73 6.26
C ASN A 489 16.09 -36.64 4.92
N ASN A 490 14.76 -36.60 4.96
CA ASN A 490 13.91 -36.47 3.78
C ASN A 490 14.21 -35.18 3.02
N LEU A 491 14.27 -34.04 3.72
CA LEU A 491 14.65 -32.76 3.12
C LEU A 491 16.05 -32.81 2.50
N ASN A 492 17.04 -33.32 3.23
CA ASN A 492 18.42 -33.42 2.73
C ASN A 492 18.61 -34.41 1.57
N ASN A 493 17.59 -35.19 1.23
CA ASN A 493 17.57 -36.07 0.06
C ASN A 493 16.76 -35.49 -1.13
N ASP A 494 16.03 -34.38 -0.94
CA ASP A 494 15.26 -33.73 -2.00
C ASP A 494 16.15 -32.89 -2.93
N ALA A 495 15.98 -33.05 -4.25
CA ALA A 495 16.85 -32.42 -5.25
C ALA A 495 16.82 -30.87 -5.21
N ALA A 496 15.64 -30.26 -5.02
CA ALA A 496 15.53 -28.80 -4.96
C ALA A 496 16.07 -28.27 -3.63
N TYR A 497 15.86 -29.00 -2.55
CA TYR A 497 16.41 -28.63 -1.24
C TYR A 497 17.94 -28.70 -1.22
N ILE A 498 18.54 -29.78 -1.73
CA ILE A 498 20.00 -29.92 -1.86
C ILE A 498 20.59 -28.77 -2.68
N TYR A 499 19.91 -28.40 -3.77
CA TYR A 499 20.29 -27.27 -4.61
C TYR A 499 20.27 -25.93 -3.86
N ALA A 500 19.16 -25.63 -3.18
CA ALA A 500 18.90 -24.33 -2.59
C ALA A 500 19.64 -24.12 -1.24
N LYS A 501 19.82 -25.20 -0.46
CA LYS A 501 20.39 -25.14 0.89
C LYS A 501 21.72 -24.38 1.00
N PRO A 502 22.77 -24.62 0.21
CA PRO A 502 24.02 -23.87 0.35
C PRO A 502 23.85 -22.37 0.08
N ILE A 503 22.94 -21.98 -0.83
CA ILE A 503 22.62 -20.57 -1.12
C ILE A 503 21.89 -19.93 0.07
N ILE A 504 20.94 -20.67 0.66
CA ILE A 504 20.20 -20.21 1.84
C ILE A 504 21.13 -20.12 3.07
N GLU A 505 22.07 -21.07 3.22
CA GLU A 505 23.10 -21.03 4.27
C GLU A 505 24.01 -19.81 4.11
N GLU A 506 24.49 -19.51 2.90
CA GLU A 506 25.25 -18.28 2.64
C GLU A 506 24.45 -17.02 2.99
N PHE A 507 23.15 -17.00 2.65
CA PHE A 507 22.27 -15.89 3.03
C PHE A 507 22.23 -15.67 4.55
N TYR A 508 22.01 -16.71 5.34
CA TYR A 508 21.92 -16.59 6.80
C TYR A 508 23.26 -16.38 7.50
N THR A 509 24.35 -16.92 6.96
CA THR A 509 25.66 -16.92 7.63
C THR A 509 26.58 -15.79 7.19
N SER A 510 26.36 -15.22 6.00
CA SER A 510 27.20 -14.16 5.44
C SER A 510 26.40 -12.94 5.03
N ILE A 511 25.45 -13.07 4.09
CA ILE A 511 24.83 -11.89 3.44
C ILE A 511 23.95 -11.11 4.44
N ASN A 512 23.06 -11.78 5.17
CA ASN A 512 22.16 -11.11 6.10
C ASN A 512 22.91 -10.54 7.33
N PRO A 513 23.85 -11.26 7.96
CA PRO A 513 24.68 -10.68 9.03
C PRO A 513 25.53 -9.49 8.58
N GLU A 514 26.17 -9.54 7.40
CA GLU A 514 26.92 -8.39 6.87
C GLU A 514 25.99 -7.19 6.62
N PHE A 515 24.80 -7.43 6.06
CA PHE A 515 23.79 -6.39 5.89
C PHE A 515 23.38 -5.76 7.23
N GLU A 516 23.05 -6.59 8.23
CA GLU A 516 22.62 -6.10 9.55
C GLU A 516 23.71 -5.26 10.21
N GLN A 517 24.96 -5.74 10.19
CA GLN A 517 26.11 -5.04 10.73
C GLN A 517 26.33 -3.67 10.08
N LYS A 518 26.14 -3.56 8.76
CA LYS A 518 26.36 -2.31 8.01
C LYS A 518 25.14 -1.37 8.03
N ASN A 519 23.93 -1.92 8.13
CA ASN A 519 22.70 -1.16 8.15
C ASN A 519 22.38 -0.57 9.54
N GLU A 520 22.81 -1.22 10.63
CA GLU A 520 22.63 -0.73 12.00
C GLU A 520 23.15 0.71 12.18
N PRO A 521 24.41 1.05 11.85
CA PRO A 521 24.90 2.43 11.99
C PRO A 521 24.19 3.41 11.06
N ILE A 522 23.76 3.01 9.85
CA ILE A 522 22.97 3.87 8.96
C ILE A 522 21.62 4.20 9.59
N THR A 523 20.96 3.21 10.19
CA THR A 523 19.65 3.40 10.83
C THR A 523 19.77 4.32 12.05
N ALA A 524 20.79 4.11 12.89
CA ALA A 524 21.07 4.98 14.03
C ALA A 524 21.37 6.43 13.59
N LEU A 525 22.20 6.59 12.56
CA LEU A 525 22.55 7.90 12.01
C LEU A 525 21.33 8.59 11.38
N GLN A 526 20.39 7.83 10.80
CA GLN A 526 19.13 8.36 10.28
C GLN A 526 18.20 8.89 11.39
N THR A 527 18.17 8.22 12.55
CA THR A 527 17.48 8.71 13.76
C THR A 527 18.09 10.03 14.24
N GLU A 528 19.43 10.08 14.29
CA GLU A 528 20.16 11.29 14.68
C GLU A 528 19.97 12.43 13.67
N TYR A 529 20.00 12.12 12.37
CA TYR A 529 19.78 13.09 11.31
C TYR A 529 18.40 13.72 11.39
N MET A 530 17.36 12.91 11.62
CA MET A 530 16.00 13.43 11.81
C MET A 530 15.93 14.39 13.01
N THR A 531 16.57 14.05 14.13
CA THR A 531 16.69 14.97 15.29
C THR A 531 17.43 16.25 14.92
N ALA A 532 18.55 16.14 14.20
CA ALA A 532 19.38 17.27 13.82
C ALA A 532 18.61 18.22 12.88
N LEU A 533 17.87 17.67 11.91
CA LEU A 533 16.99 18.43 11.02
C LEU A 533 15.99 19.27 11.81
N MET A 534 15.21 18.64 12.70
CA MET A 534 14.20 19.34 13.49
C MET A 534 14.78 20.43 14.40
N LYS A 535 16.02 20.27 14.90
CA LYS A 535 16.72 21.30 15.71
C LYS A 535 17.30 22.43 14.85
N ALA A 536 17.92 22.08 13.73
CA ALA A 536 18.55 23.02 12.82
C ALA A 536 17.49 23.90 12.12
N LEU A 537 16.37 23.31 11.70
CA LEU A 537 15.33 23.91 10.88
C LEU A 537 13.92 23.76 11.49
N PRO A 538 13.66 24.24 12.73
CA PRO A 538 12.45 23.94 13.51
C PRO A 538 11.14 24.46 12.92
N ASN A 539 11.22 25.39 11.96
CA ASN A 539 10.06 25.97 11.30
C ASN A 539 9.75 25.30 9.95
N ALA A 540 10.49 24.25 9.57
CA ALA A 540 10.18 23.47 8.39
C ALA A 540 8.92 22.61 8.61
N ARG A 541 8.21 22.32 7.52
CA ARG A 541 6.93 21.59 7.51
C ARG A 541 7.14 20.09 7.66
N TYR A 542 7.53 19.65 8.86
CA TYR A 542 7.76 18.24 9.14
C TYR A 542 6.45 17.47 9.32
N PHE A 543 6.34 16.36 8.58
CA PHE A 543 5.36 15.30 8.81
C PHE A 543 6.13 13.97 8.94
N PRO A 544 5.67 13.03 9.76
CA PRO A 544 6.41 11.79 9.94
C PRO A 544 6.27 10.91 8.69
N ASP A 545 7.33 10.16 8.36
CA ASP A 545 7.24 9.14 7.32
C ASP A 545 6.08 8.17 7.59
N ALA A 546 5.44 7.69 6.52
CA ALA A 546 4.40 6.69 6.61
C ALA A 546 4.94 5.37 7.22
N ASN A 547 4.10 4.72 8.03
CA ASN A 547 4.45 3.52 8.80
C ASN A 547 3.24 2.59 9.03
N SER A 548 2.31 2.54 8.07
CA SER A 548 1.05 1.79 8.12
C SER A 548 0.16 2.19 9.31
N THR A 549 0.11 3.49 9.60
CA THR A 549 -0.79 4.09 10.60
C THR A 549 -1.74 5.05 9.91
N LEU A 550 -2.88 5.34 10.56
CA LEU A 550 -3.90 6.24 10.03
C LEU A 550 -3.33 7.66 9.88
N ARG A 551 -3.46 8.26 8.68
CA ARG A 551 -2.99 9.61 8.32
C ARG A 551 -4.02 10.36 7.49
N VAL A 552 -3.97 11.69 7.60
CA VAL A 552 -4.68 12.61 6.72
C VAL A 552 -3.71 13.29 5.77
N THR A 553 -4.07 13.39 4.51
CA THR A 553 -3.47 14.32 3.55
C THR A 553 -4.58 15.13 2.90
N TYR A 554 -4.26 16.32 2.40
CA TYR A 554 -5.26 17.22 1.82
C TYR A 554 -4.64 18.05 0.70
N GLY A 555 -5.51 18.50 -0.20
CA GLY A 555 -5.14 19.23 -1.40
C GLY A 555 -6.37 19.69 -2.16
N GLN A 556 -6.22 19.85 -3.47
CA GLN A 556 -7.32 20.24 -4.35
C GLN A 556 -7.37 19.37 -5.59
N VAL A 557 -8.54 19.27 -6.20
CA VAL A 557 -8.72 18.68 -7.52
C VAL A 557 -7.95 19.52 -8.53
N ARG A 558 -6.93 18.95 -9.19
CA ARG A 558 -6.05 19.71 -10.08
C ARG A 558 -5.35 18.85 -11.13
N GLY A 559 -5.35 19.33 -12.37
CA GLY A 559 -4.56 18.74 -13.45
C GLY A 559 -3.05 19.02 -13.27
N TYR A 560 -2.26 18.66 -14.28
CA TYR A 560 -0.81 18.95 -14.28
C TYR A 560 -0.20 18.91 -15.68
N HIS A 561 1.03 19.41 -15.78
CA HIS A 561 1.85 19.37 -16.99
C HIS A 561 2.90 18.25 -16.90
N PRO A 562 2.70 17.09 -17.54
CA PRO A 562 3.70 16.01 -17.50
C PRO A 562 4.94 16.33 -18.35
N ARG A 563 4.81 17.24 -19.33
CA ARG A 563 5.85 17.70 -20.25
C ARG A 563 5.42 18.98 -20.97
N ASP A 564 6.35 19.59 -21.71
CA ASP A 564 6.10 20.79 -22.52
C ASP A 564 4.88 20.63 -23.45
N ALA A 565 4.09 21.70 -23.56
CA ALA A 565 2.86 21.81 -24.37
C ALA A 565 1.75 20.78 -24.10
N VAL A 566 1.85 19.94 -23.05
CA VAL A 566 0.82 18.97 -22.67
C VAL A 566 0.25 19.35 -21.31
N TYR A 567 -1.08 19.44 -21.21
CA TYR A 567 -1.79 19.56 -19.94
C TYR A 567 -2.79 18.43 -19.82
N TYR A 568 -2.71 17.70 -18.71
CA TYR A 568 -3.69 16.68 -18.36
C TYR A 568 -4.78 17.31 -17.49
N GLN A 569 -6.02 17.25 -17.99
CA GLN A 569 -7.20 17.72 -17.29
C GLN A 569 -7.43 16.89 -16.01
N PRO A 570 -8.00 17.47 -14.94
CA PRO A 570 -8.17 16.77 -13.68
C PRO A 570 -9.21 15.64 -13.71
N VAL A 571 -10.15 15.63 -14.65
CA VAL A 571 -11.27 14.67 -14.68
C VAL A 571 -11.29 13.92 -16.01
N SER A 572 -11.48 12.61 -15.96
CA SER A 572 -11.69 11.75 -17.12
C SER A 572 -13.16 11.29 -17.19
N HIS A 573 -13.59 10.84 -18.37
CA HIS A 573 -14.99 10.46 -18.64
C HIS A 573 -15.10 9.10 -19.33
N LEU A 574 -16.30 8.52 -19.30
CA LEU A 574 -16.60 7.21 -19.90
C LEU A 574 -16.28 7.15 -21.40
N GLU A 575 -16.36 8.28 -22.10
CA GLU A 575 -15.90 8.42 -23.49
C GLU A 575 -14.44 7.95 -23.67
N GLY A 576 -13.55 8.25 -22.72
CA GLY A 576 -12.16 7.81 -22.76
C GLY A 576 -11.96 6.30 -22.57
N VAL A 577 -12.93 5.59 -21.97
CA VAL A 577 -12.96 4.11 -21.98
C VAL A 577 -13.19 3.62 -23.41
N ILE A 578 -14.15 4.24 -24.12
CA ILE A 578 -14.53 3.86 -25.48
C ILE A 578 -13.43 4.23 -26.49
N GLU A 579 -12.71 5.33 -26.28
CA GLU A 579 -11.53 5.70 -27.08
C GLU A 579 -10.41 4.66 -26.96
N LYS A 580 -10.25 4.04 -25.79
CA LYS A 580 -9.24 3.01 -25.52
C LYS A 580 -9.71 1.59 -25.87
N TYR A 581 -10.99 1.37 -26.13
CA TYR A 581 -11.58 0.05 -26.31
C TYR A 581 -10.96 -0.71 -27.48
N VAL A 582 -10.50 -1.94 -27.22
CA VAL A 582 -10.03 -2.89 -28.23
C VAL A 582 -10.76 -4.23 -28.00
N PRO A 583 -11.65 -4.66 -28.91
CA PRO A 583 -12.44 -5.88 -28.74
C PRO A 583 -11.57 -7.12 -28.49
N GLY A 584 -11.82 -7.79 -27.36
CA GLY A 584 -11.11 -9.02 -26.97
C GLY A 584 -9.65 -8.83 -26.53
N ASP A 585 -9.19 -7.60 -26.37
CA ASP A 585 -7.88 -7.32 -25.79
C ASP A 585 -7.86 -7.63 -24.29
N TYR A 586 -6.76 -8.19 -23.80
CA TYR A 586 -6.65 -8.60 -22.39
C TYR A 586 -6.76 -7.43 -21.40
N GLU A 587 -6.33 -6.23 -21.79
CA GLU A 587 -6.31 -5.05 -20.92
C GLU A 587 -7.41 -4.05 -21.27
N PHE A 588 -7.77 -3.95 -22.55
CA PHE A 588 -8.63 -2.90 -23.09
C PHE A 588 -9.96 -3.39 -23.69
N ASP A 589 -10.38 -4.64 -23.43
CA ASP A 589 -11.76 -5.06 -23.72
C ASP A 589 -12.75 -4.39 -22.76
N VAL A 590 -13.98 -4.16 -23.23
CA VAL A 590 -15.04 -3.48 -22.48
C VAL A 590 -16.29 -4.37 -22.49
N PRO A 591 -16.94 -4.61 -21.33
CA PRO A 591 -18.16 -5.40 -21.31
C PRO A 591 -19.25 -4.81 -22.19
N GLN A 592 -19.93 -5.66 -22.97
CA GLN A 592 -20.99 -5.23 -23.89
C GLN A 592 -22.06 -4.36 -23.20
N LYS A 593 -22.46 -4.71 -21.98
CA LYS A 593 -23.43 -3.92 -21.21
C LYS A 593 -22.96 -2.48 -20.94
N LEU A 594 -21.66 -2.25 -20.72
CA LEU A 594 -21.12 -0.90 -20.52
C LEU A 594 -21.11 -0.10 -21.85
N ILE A 595 -20.85 -0.78 -22.97
CA ILE A 595 -20.96 -0.20 -24.32
C ILE A 595 -22.42 0.22 -24.58
N ASP A 596 -23.39 -0.66 -24.31
CA ASP A 596 -24.82 -0.39 -24.53
C ASP A 596 -25.28 0.82 -23.69
N LEU A 597 -24.86 0.91 -22.43
CA LEU A 597 -25.15 2.06 -21.54
C LEU A 597 -24.54 3.36 -22.08
N TYR A 598 -23.31 3.29 -22.61
CA TYR A 598 -22.65 4.43 -23.24
C TYR A 598 -23.40 4.92 -24.48
N GLU A 599 -23.75 4.02 -25.40
CA GLU A 599 -24.45 4.34 -26.65
C GLU A 599 -25.85 4.90 -26.42
N ALA A 600 -26.59 4.31 -25.47
CA ALA A 600 -27.93 4.76 -25.09
C ALA A 600 -27.91 6.06 -24.26
N LYS A 601 -26.75 6.48 -23.75
CA LYS A 601 -26.58 7.56 -22.77
C LYS A 601 -27.46 7.38 -21.53
N ASP A 602 -27.64 6.15 -21.08
CA ASP A 602 -28.46 5.83 -19.90
C ASP A 602 -27.68 6.06 -18.60
N TYR A 603 -27.33 7.32 -18.35
CA TYR A 603 -26.46 7.71 -17.24
C TYR A 603 -27.23 8.07 -15.96
N GLY A 604 -28.54 8.32 -16.06
CA GLY A 604 -29.37 8.72 -14.93
C GLY A 604 -28.83 9.96 -14.21
N GLN A 605 -28.79 9.90 -12.88
CA GLN A 605 -28.32 10.99 -12.01
C GLN A 605 -26.80 11.09 -11.87
N TYR A 606 -26.03 10.22 -12.54
CA TYR A 606 -24.58 10.10 -12.37
C TYR A 606 -23.77 10.91 -13.40
N ALA A 607 -24.45 11.51 -14.38
CA ALA A 607 -23.80 12.41 -15.31
C ALA A 607 -23.41 13.73 -14.63
N ASP A 608 -22.28 14.29 -15.03
CA ASP A 608 -21.86 15.63 -14.65
C ASP A 608 -22.71 16.72 -15.35
N ALA A 609 -22.43 17.98 -15.06
CA ALA A 609 -23.14 19.11 -15.64
C ALA A 609 -22.99 19.21 -17.19
N ASN A 610 -22.03 18.50 -17.79
CA ASN A 610 -21.85 18.42 -19.24
C ASN A 610 -22.61 17.24 -19.87
N GLY A 611 -23.37 16.48 -19.07
CA GLY A 611 -24.11 15.31 -19.52
C GLY A 611 -23.22 14.08 -19.79
N LYS A 612 -22.00 14.05 -19.23
CA LYS A 612 -21.06 12.93 -19.37
C LYS A 612 -20.90 12.18 -18.06
N VAL A 613 -20.62 10.88 -18.10
CA VAL A 613 -20.25 10.13 -16.88
C VAL A 613 -18.77 10.33 -16.58
N PRO A 614 -18.40 10.98 -15.46
CA PRO A 614 -17.02 11.08 -15.01
C PRO A 614 -16.56 9.71 -14.50
N VAL A 615 -15.27 9.39 -14.66
CA VAL A 615 -14.72 8.08 -14.33
C VAL A 615 -13.66 8.19 -13.24
N CYS A 616 -12.61 8.97 -13.49
CA CYS A 616 -11.56 9.22 -12.51
C CYS A 616 -11.28 10.73 -12.41
N PHE A 617 -10.64 11.12 -11.30
CA PHE A 617 -10.10 12.46 -11.16
C PHE A 617 -8.77 12.50 -10.39
N LEU A 618 -8.06 13.62 -10.54
CA LEU A 618 -6.77 13.89 -9.91
C LEU A 618 -6.92 14.84 -8.73
N GLY A 619 -6.07 14.66 -7.71
CA GLY A 619 -5.89 15.60 -6.62
C GLY A 619 -4.42 15.83 -6.28
N THR A 620 -4.12 16.93 -5.60
CA THR A 620 -2.77 17.22 -5.09
C THR A 620 -2.46 16.54 -3.76
N ASN A 621 -3.27 15.58 -3.34
CA ASN A 621 -3.09 14.86 -2.08
C ASN A 621 -1.80 14.00 -2.13
N HIS A 622 -1.05 13.96 -1.02
CA HIS A 622 0.16 13.14 -0.93
C HIS A 622 -0.17 11.73 -0.43
N THR A 623 -0.24 10.78 -1.36
CA THR A 623 -0.54 9.38 -1.07
C THR A 623 0.66 8.46 -1.36
N THR A 624 0.59 7.22 -0.87
CA THR A 624 1.50 6.12 -1.23
C THR A 624 0.78 4.77 -1.17
N GLY A 625 1.49 3.66 -1.43
CA GLY A 625 0.94 2.32 -1.23
C GLY A 625 0.40 2.17 0.21
N GLY A 626 -0.80 1.62 0.36
CA GLY A 626 -1.57 1.64 1.60
C GLY A 626 -2.73 2.63 1.59
N ASN A 627 -2.64 3.73 0.83
CA ASN A 627 -3.78 4.61 0.55
C ASN A 627 -4.75 4.06 -0.51
N SER A 628 -4.47 2.91 -1.11
CA SER A 628 -5.44 2.22 -1.95
C SER A 628 -6.73 1.98 -1.17
N GLY A 629 -7.84 2.46 -1.70
CA GLY A 629 -9.15 2.41 -1.07
C GLY A 629 -9.31 3.46 0.02
N SER A 630 -8.56 4.56 -0.02
CA SER A 630 -8.82 5.68 0.90
C SER A 630 -9.96 6.55 0.35
N PRO A 631 -10.90 6.99 1.20
CA PRO A 631 -11.90 7.95 0.79
C PRO A 631 -11.26 9.30 0.46
N ALA A 632 -11.71 9.91 -0.62
CA ALA A 632 -11.52 11.32 -0.90
C ALA A 632 -12.78 12.08 -0.50
N ILE A 633 -12.61 12.99 0.45
CA ILE A 633 -13.67 13.67 1.18
C ILE A 633 -13.67 15.15 0.78
N ASP A 634 -14.87 15.69 0.53
CA ASP A 634 -15.05 17.10 0.16
C ASP A 634 -14.92 18.06 1.37
N ALA A 635 -15.17 19.35 1.13
CA ALA A 635 -15.08 20.38 2.16
C ALA A 635 -16.05 20.20 3.34
N HIS A 636 -17.06 19.35 3.22
CA HIS A 636 -18.15 19.17 4.17
C HIS A 636 -18.17 17.78 4.83
N GLY A 637 -17.22 16.89 4.49
CA GLY A 637 -17.17 15.55 5.06
C GLY A 637 -17.86 14.48 4.22
N ASN A 638 -18.26 14.77 2.98
CA ASN A 638 -18.92 13.79 2.10
C ASN A 638 -17.92 13.09 1.19
N LEU A 639 -18.17 11.82 0.90
CA LEU A 639 -17.37 11.02 -0.02
C LEU A 639 -17.60 11.48 -1.48
N VAL A 640 -16.52 11.86 -2.16
CA VAL A 640 -16.52 12.28 -3.57
C VAL A 640 -15.61 11.44 -4.45
N GLY A 641 -14.59 10.79 -3.88
CA GLY A 641 -13.66 9.93 -4.61
C GLY A 641 -13.21 8.71 -3.82
N LEU A 642 -12.69 7.72 -4.52
CA LEU A 642 -12.01 6.56 -3.96
C LEU A 642 -10.58 6.52 -4.49
N ASN A 643 -9.59 6.81 -3.66
CA ASN A 643 -8.18 6.82 -4.06
C ASN A 643 -7.72 5.40 -4.45
N PHE A 644 -6.96 5.27 -5.54
CA PHE A 644 -6.45 3.97 -5.97
C PHE A 644 -5.05 3.96 -6.54
N ASP A 645 -4.53 5.11 -7.00
CA ASP A 645 -3.24 5.13 -7.67
C ASP A 645 -2.56 6.51 -7.57
N ARG A 646 -1.37 6.63 -8.17
CA ARG A 646 -0.64 7.88 -8.40
C ARG A 646 -0.24 7.98 -9.85
N VAL A 647 -0.05 9.22 -10.31
CA VAL A 647 0.44 9.48 -11.67
C VAL A 647 1.91 9.11 -11.82
N TRP A 648 2.32 8.86 -13.06
CA TRP A 648 3.62 8.28 -13.40
C TRP A 648 4.77 9.14 -12.90
N GLU A 649 4.69 10.44 -13.21
CA GLU A 649 5.65 11.44 -12.75
C GLU A 649 5.71 11.57 -11.22
N GLY A 650 4.65 11.18 -10.51
CA GLY A 650 4.53 11.27 -9.06
C GLY A 650 4.92 10.01 -8.29
N THR A 651 5.34 8.93 -8.96
CA THR A 651 5.74 7.66 -8.31
C THR A 651 6.96 7.81 -7.38
N MET A 652 7.77 8.85 -7.59
CA MET A 652 8.89 9.26 -6.75
C MET A 652 8.51 9.87 -5.39
N SER A 653 7.20 10.13 -5.17
CA SER A 653 6.74 10.92 -4.03
C SER A 653 7.12 10.33 -2.68
N ASP A 654 7.44 9.04 -2.59
CA ASP A 654 7.86 8.39 -1.35
C ASP A 654 9.22 8.88 -0.82
N MET A 655 10.04 9.51 -1.67
CA MET A 655 11.34 10.08 -1.30
C MET A 655 11.43 11.58 -1.56
N ASN A 656 10.64 12.07 -2.52
CA ASN A 656 10.60 13.46 -2.89
C ASN A 656 9.24 13.83 -3.50
N TYR A 657 8.40 14.49 -2.71
CA TYR A 657 7.14 15.04 -3.20
C TYR A 657 7.34 16.38 -3.91
N ASP A 658 6.90 16.46 -5.17
CA ASP A 658 6.87 17.69 -5.97
C ASP A 658 5.40 18.09 -6.26
N PRO A 659 4.90 19.20 -5.70
CA PRO A 659 3.49 19.62 -5.86
C PRO A 659 3.11 19.94 -7.31
N GLU A 660 4.05 20.20 -8.22
CA GLU A 660 3.71 20.51 -9.61
C GLU A 660 3.33 19.26 -10.41
N ILE A 661 3.91 18.10 -10.08
CA ILE A 661 3.73 16.85 -10.83
C ILE A 661 3.11 15.69 -10.02
N CYS A 662 3.22 15.68 -8.70
CA CYS A 662 2.64 14.64 -7.87
C CYS A 662 1.12 14.78 -7.80
N ARG A 663 0.41 13.75 -8.24
CA ARG A 663 -1.05 13.65 -8.15
C ARG A 663 -1.47 12.26 -7.70
N ASN A 664 -2.47 12.21 -6.83
CA ASN A 664 -3.19 10.97 -6.56
C ASN A 664 -4.35 10.81 -7.56
N ILE A 665 -4.68 9.56 -7.91
CA ILE A 665 -5.76 9.22 -8.85
C ILE A 665 -6.90 8.59 -8.05
N MET A 666 -8.11 9.09 -8.25
CA MET A 666 -9.32 8.65 -7.56
C MET A 666 -10.39 8.23 -8.56
N VAL A 667 -11.17 7.21 -8.24
CA VAL A 667 -12.42 6.90 -8.96
C VAL A 667 -13.46 7.93 -8.51
N ASP A 668 -14.19 8.54 -9.45
CA ASP A 668 -15.31 9.42 -9.13
C ASP A 668 -16.46 8.58 -8.54
N LEU A 669 -17.03 9.01 -7.41
CA LEU A 669 -18.10 8.24 -6.76
C LEU A 669 -19.34 8.10 -7.64
N ARG A 670 -19.59 9.05 -8.55
CA ARG A 670 -20.67 8.91 -9.53
C ARG A 670 -20.43 7.73 -10.46
N TYR A 671 -19.18 7.42 -10.81
CA TYR A 671 -18.86 6.22 -11.59
C TYR A 671 -19.11 4.93 -10.80
N VAL A 672 -18.68 4.90 -9.54
CA VAL A 672 -18.94 3.75 -8.64
C VAL A 672 -20.44 3.48 -8.56
N LEU A 673 -21.24 4.50 -8.26
CA LEU A 673 -22.70 4.39 -8.16
C LEU A 673 -23.34 4.04 -9.51
N PHE A 674 -22.85 4.60 -10.63
CA PHE A 674 -23.30 4.25 -11.98
C PHE A 674 -23.07 2.77 -12.29
N ILE A 675 -21.91 2.22 -11.94
CA ILE A 675 -21.63 0.79 -12.14
C ILE A 675 -22.52 -0.07 -11.23
N VAL A 676 -22.71 0.30 -9.97
CA VAL A 676 -23.59 -0.43 -9.04
C VAL A 676 -25.06 -0.40 -9.50
N ASP A 677 -25.59 0.76 -9.91
CA ASP A 677 -26.98 0.90 -10.35
C ASP A 677 -27.19 0.39 -11.78
N LYS A 678 -26.58 1.05 -12.77
CA LYS A 678 -26.87 0.84 -14.19
C LYS A 678 -26.22 -0.42 -14.74
N TYR A 679 -24.96 -0.67 -14.38
CA TYR A 679 -24.24 -1.83 -14.87
C TYR A 679 -24.59 -3.12 -14.09
N ALA A 680 -24.70 -3.09 -12.78
CA ALA A 680 -24.96 -4.28 -11.98
C ALA A 680 -26.44 -4.51 -11.67
N GLY A 681 -27.25 -3.45 -11.63
CA GLY A 681 -28.65 -3.54 -11.20
C GLY A 681 -28.82 -3.69 -9.68
N ALA A 682 -27.77 -3.48 -8.90
CA ALA A 682 -27.73 -3.69 -7.45
C ALA A 682 -28.26 -2.47 -6.68
N LYS A 683 -29.49 -2.05 -7.00
CA LYS A 683 -30.12 -0.84 -6.45
C LYS A 683 -30.29 -0.86 -4.94
N HIS A 684 -30.45 -2.04 -4.35
CA HIS A 684 -30.54 -2.22 -2.89
C HIS A 684 -29.30 -1.68 -2.15
N LEU A 685 -28.12 -1.70 -2.80
CA LEU A 685 -26.91 -1.12 -2.23
C LEU A 685 -26.95 0.42 -2.28
N ILE A 686 -27.50 0.99 -3.36
CA ILE A 686 -27.69 2.45 -3.48
C ILE A 686 -28.68 2.95 -2.42
N GLU A 687 -29.78 2.21 -2.20
CA GLU A 687 -30.79 2.52 -1.20
C GLU A 687 -30.29 2.42 0.25
N GLU A 688 -29.17 1.72 0.47
CA GLU A 688 -28.54 1.62 1.78
C GLU A 688 -27.66 2.83 2.14
N MET A 689 -27.21 3.60 1.13
CA MET A 689 -26.33 4.75 1.28
C MET A 689 -27.12 6.04 1.50
N ASP A 690 -26.49 7.03 2.13
CA ASP A 690 -27.03 8.39 2.22
C ASP A 690 -26.46 9.25 1.09
N LEU A 691 -27.28 9.53 0.07
CA LEU A 691 -26.87 10.32 -1.10
C LEU A 691 -27.17 11.81 -0.87
N VAL A 692 -26.16 12.66 -1.02
CA VAL A 692 -26.23 14.09 -0.68
C VAL A 692 -25.86 15.01 -1.85
N HIS A 693 -26.29 16.27 -1.75
CA HIS A 693 -26.03 17.33 -2.73
C HIS A 693 -25.41 18.58 -2.05
N PRO A 694 -24.11 18.54 -1.69
CA PRO A 694 -23.47 19.58 -0.90
C PRO A 694 -23.22 20.90 -1.67
N LYS A 695 -23.37 20.92 -2.99
CA LYS A 695 -23.18 22.12 -3.83
C LYS A 695 -24.51 22.82 -4.21
N LYS A 696 -25.65 22.34 -3.72
CA LYS A 696 -26.99 22.89 -4.05
C LYS A 696 -27.49 23.94 -3.07
#